data_AF-A0A099ZMQ1-F1
#
_entry.id   AF-A0A099ZMQ1-F1
#
_cell.length_a   1.000
_cell.length_b   1.000
_cell.length_c   1.000
_cell.angle_alpha   90.00
_cell.angle_beta   90.00
_cell.angle_gamma   90.00
#
_symmetry.space_group_name_H-M   'P 1'
#
loop_
_entity.id
_entity.type
_entity.pdbx_description
1 polymer ?
#
loop_
_entity_poly.entity_id
_entity_poly.type
_entity_poly.pdbx_seq_one_letter_code
_entity_poly.pdbx_strand_id
1 'polypeptide(L)'
;CAESNHGCEQLCLNTGDSYVCQCSEGFVINEDLKTCTRVDYCALSDHGCEHLCVNGDRSYTCQCFEGYRLRNDGKTCKRKNICKSVNHGCEHLCVSANNSYTCKCHEGFTLREDGKTCRSRDICRSVHHGCEHICVNKDDSYVCECHEGFLLREDGKTCRNKDICSSVDHGCEHICVNTDESYICRCYEGYALRQDGKTCRNKDVCNSVDHGCQHVCVNTDNSYICHCYEGFILREDKKTCKNKDICKSINHGCEHLCVNNDDSYTCQCHDGFVLRRDGKTCRSKDICGSVNHGCEHACVNAGDSFVCKCREGFLLKEDGKTCKNKDLCKSVNHGCEHVCVNTDDSYICKCHDGFLLRGDGKTCKNKDLCKSIDHGCEHVCVNTNSSYSCQCHEGFVLRQDGKTCRRCTEGPIDLVFVIDGSKSLGENNFEIVKQFVSDVLDSLEISPKAARVGLLQYSTEVRTEFTLRQFSSVKDMKKAVSQMKYMERGSMTGLALKHMLERSFTEAEGARPISAGVPRVSVVFTDGRAQDEVSEWATRAKQNGIIIYAVGIGKAIEEELLEIASEPSHLFYAEDFTAMEEISEKLRVQICEALQDSAHRPEPPSGTLHKPDPEPPGPESDTVAIIDVLACPNFAVHHKYLFEDILTYSTITAKAAKDKDQCKCENLVTFQNYATTEVKKLTQRYILSD
;
A
#
# COMPACT_ATOMS: atom_id res chain seq x y z
N CYS A 1 46.57 -35.02 -31.06
CA CYS A 1 46.89 -33.86 -30.20
C CYS A 1 46.82 -34.13 -28.69
N ALA A 2 45.86 -34.90 -28.16
CA ALA A 2 45.76 -35.13 -26.70
C ALA A 2 46.89 -36.02 -26.13
N GLU A 3 47.38 -36.99 -26.91
CA GLU A 3 48.49 -37.87 -26.49
C GLU A 3 49.88 -37.40 -26.98
N SER A 4 49.91 -36.62 -28.06
CA SER A 4 51.12 -36.11 -28.71
C SER A 4 50.80 -34.91 -29.61
N ASN A 5 51.72 -33.94 -29.68
CA ASN A 5 51.56 -32.67 -30.41
C ASN A 5 51.92 -32.76 -31.91
N HIS A 6 52.27 -33.96 -32.41
CA HIS A 6 52.55 -34.29 -33.82
C HIS A 6 53.47 -33.31 -34.62
N GLY A 7 54.30 -32.53 -33.92
CA GLY A 7 55.26 -31.58 -34.50
C GLY A 7 54.72 -30.18 -34.79
N CYS A 8 53.57 -29.78 -34.24
CA CYS A 8 53.09 -28.41 -34.31
C CYS A 8 53.94 -27.48 -33.42
N GLU A 9 54.38 -26.33 -33.93
CA GLU A 9 55.21 -25.38 -33.16
C GLU A 9 54.42 -24.71 -32.03
N GLN A 10 53.15 -24.34 -32.28
CA GLN A 10 52.34 -23.60 -31.30
C GLN A 10 51.11 -24.40 -30.83
N LEU A 11 50.05 -24.54 -31.64
CA LEU A 11 48.84 -25.28 -31.25
C LEU A 11 48.54 -26.46 -32.19
N CYS A 12 47.98 -27.54 -31.64
CA CYS A 12 47.51 -28.74 -32.37
C CYS A 12 46.04 -28.99 -32.04
N LEU A 13 45.19 -29.16 -33.06
CA LEU A 13 43.76 -29.42 -32.93
C LEU A 13 43.38 -30.76 -33.59
N ASN A 14 42.59 -31.60 -32.90
CA ASN A 14 42.11 -32.87 -33.45
C ASN A 14 40.90 -32.63 -34.40
N THR A 15 40.83 -33.36 -35.51
CA THR A 15 39.75 -33.29 -36.50
C THR A 15 39.30 -34.68 -36.92
N GLY A 16 38.10 -35.11 -36.55
CA GLY A 16 37.51 -36.42 -36.96
C GLY A 16 38.44 -37.61 -36.68
N ASP A 17 39.22 -38.00 -37.69
CA ASP A 17 40.19 -39.10 -37.64
C ASP A 17 41.68 -38.64 -37.71
N SER A 18 41.97 -37.33 -37.62
CA SER A 18 43.31 -36.73 -37.82
C SER A 18 43.55 -35.45 -36.99
N TYR A 19 44.58 -34.63 -37.31
CA TYR A 19 44.92 -33.38 -36.62
C TYR A 19 45.39 -32.25 -37.57
N VAL A 20 45.32 -30.99 -37.10
CA VAL A 20 45.84 -29.79 -37.78
C VAL A 20 46.58 -28.86 -36.81
N CYS A 21 47.62 -28.16 -37.28
CA CYS A 21 48.34 -27.15 -36.48
C CYS A 21 47.79 -25.74 -36.70
N GLN A 22 47.80 -24.90 -35.65
CA GLN A 22 47.39 -23.49 -35.71
C GLN A 22 48.35 -22.60 -34.91
N CYS A 23 48.51 -21.34 -35.33
CA CYS A 23 49.35 -20.35 -34.65
C CYS A 23 48.54 -19.46 -33.69
N SER A 24 49.22 -19.00 -32.65
CA SER A 24 48.73 -18.04 -31.65
C SER A 24 48.57 -16.64 -32.26
N GLU A 25 47.74 -15.82 -31.64
CA GLU A 25 47.43 -14.47 -32.10
C GLU A 25 48.70 -13.60 -32.34
N GLY A 26 48.80 -12.96 -33.51
CA GLY A 26 49.97 -12.17 -33.93
C GLY A 26 51.03 -12.95 -34.75
N PHE A 27 50.80 -14.25 -34.98
CA PHE A 27 51.64 -15.10 -35.82
C PHE A 27 50.82 -15.76 -36.92
N VAL A 28 51.44 -15.97 -38.09
CA VAL A 28 50.83 -16.67 -39.24
C VAL A 28 51.52 -18.01 -39.45
N ILE A 29 50.75 -19.04 -39.81
CA ILE A 29 51.29 -20.38 -40.09
C ILE A 29 52.06 -20.36 -41.40
N ASN A 30 53.26 -20.92 -41.39
CA ASN A 30 54.11 -21.03 -42.55
C ASN A 30 53.62 -22.14 -43.49
N GLU A 31 54.16 -22.19 -44.70
CA GLU A 31 53.75 -23.16 -45.74
C GLU A 31 53.97 -24.63 -45.36
N ASP A 32 54.87 -24.91 -44.42
CA ASP A 32 55.09 -26.27 -43.90
C ASP A 32 53.93 -26.78 -43.01
N LEU A 33 52.92 -25.93 -42.77
CA LEU A 33 51.73 -26.16 -41.97
C LEU A 33 52.04 -26.57 -40.52
N LYS A 34 53.24 -26.26 -40.02
CA LYS A 34 53.68 -26.63 -38.67
C LYS A 34 54.34 -25.49 -37.91
N THR A 35 55.06 -24.58 -38.58
CA THR A 35 55.79 -23.47 -37.95
C THR A 35 55.08 -22.11 -38.11
N CYS A 36 55.40 -21.13 -37.25
CA CYS A 36 54.69 -19.85 -37.15
C CYS A 36 55.65 -18.64 -37.22
N THR A 37 55.34 -17.62 -38.04
CA THR A 37 56.13 -16.35 -38.12
C THR A 37 55.37 -15.13 -37.62
N ARG A 38 56.08 -14.19 -36.98
CA ARG A 38 55.49 -12.98 -36.37
C ARG A 38 55.12 -11.94 -37.44
N VAL A 39 53.94 -11.33 -37.32
CA VAL A 39 53.47 -10.28 -38.23
C VAL A 39 54.30 -8.99 -38.09
N ASP A 40 54.80 -8.43 -39.20
CA ASP A 40 55.47 -7.11 -39.24
C ASP A 40 54.49 -6.00 -39.59
N TYR A 41 54.15 -5.16 -38.60
CA TYR A 41 53.15 -4.12 -38.78
C TYR A 41 53.66 -2.95 -39.64
N CYS A 42 54.96 -2.61 -39.67
CA CYS A 42 55.45 -1.52 -40.54
C CYS A 42 55.41 -1.87 -42.04
N ALA A 43 55.36 -3.16 -42.39
CA ALA A 43 55.27 -3.62 -43.78
C ALA A 43 53.83 -3.78 -44.29
N LEU A 44 52.83 -3.82 -43.39
CA LEU A 44 51.42 -4.04 -43.76
C LEU A 44 50.76 -2.84 -44.45
N SER A 45 51.16 -1.61 -44.13
CA SER A 45 50.62 -0.38 -44.74
C SER A 45 51.54 0.81 -44.49
N ASP A 46 51.49 1.84 -45.36
CA ASP A 46 52.23 3.08 -45.13
C ASP A 46 51.57 3.89 -44.01
N HIS A 47 52.23 3.86 -42.86
CA HIS A 47 51.77 4.43 -41.62
C HIS A 47 51.99 5.95 -41.49
N GLY A 48 52.57 6.59 -42.50
CA GLY A 48 52.67 8.05 -42.62
C GLY A 48 53.69 8.70 -41.68
N CYS A 49 54.79 8.01 -41.37
CA CYS A 49 55.91 8.59 -40.63
C CYS A 49 56.73 9.52 -41.55
N GLU A 50 56.97 10.79 -41.17
CA GLU A 50 57.71 11.75 -42.02
C GLU A 50 59.15 11.31 -42.30
N HIS A 51 59.78 10.60 -41.35
CA HIS A 51 61.14 10.10 -41.51
C HIS A 51 61.25 8.57 -41.40
N LEU A 52 60.99 7.95 -40.24
CA LEU A 52 61.22 6.51 -40.05
C LEU A 52 60.08 5.82 -39.26
N CYS A 53 59.64 4.62 -39.68
CA CYS A 53 58.72 3.71 -38.96
C CYS A 53 59.48 2.60 -38.23
N VAL A 54 59.08 2.27 -37.01
CA VAL A 54 59.64 1.18 -36.18
C VAL A 54 58.54 0.21 -35.74
N ASN A 55 58.72 -1.08 -36.00
CA ASN A 55 57.73 -2.14 -35.73
C ASN A 55 57.72 -2.55 -34.23
N GLY A 56 56.53 -2.63 -33.64
CA GLY A 56 56.30 -2.98 -32.23
C GLY A 56 55.42 -4.24 -32.06
N ASP A 57 55.27 -4.72 -30.82
CA ASP A 57 54.68 -6.04 -30.56
C ASP A 57 53.22 -6.21 -31.01
N ARG A 58 52.46 -5.11 -31.10
CA ARG A 58 51.07 -5.08 -31.58
C ARG A 58 50.75 -3.87 -32.50
N SER A 59 51.72 -2.99 -32.79
CA SER A 59 51.54 -1.77 -33.62
C SER A 59 52.91 -1.18 -34.07
N TYR A 60 52.97 0.04 -34.60
CA TYR A 60 54.19 0.73 -35.06
C TYR A 60 54.40 2.11 -34.38
N THR A 61 55.58 2.73 -34.49
CA THR A 61 55.86 4.11 -34.02
C THR A 61 56.84 4.87 -34.94
N CYS A 62 56.78 6.21 -35.01
CA CYS A 62 57.64 7.04 -35.89
C CYS A 62 58.81 7.74 -35.18
N GLN A 63 59.94 7.99 -35.87
CA GLN A 63 61.15 8.72 -35.37
C GLN A 63 61.80 9.67 -36.43
N CYS A 64 62.63 10.64 -36.02
CA CYS A 64 63.27 11.68 -36.88
C CYS A 64 64.82 11.64 -36.94
N PHE A 65 65.43 12.11 -38.04
CA PHE A 65 66.89 12.26 -38.25
C PHE A 65 67.57 13.41 -37.45
N GLU A 66 68.90 13.38 -37.32
CA GLU A 66 69.70 14.37 -36.58
C GLU A 66 69.48 15.82 -37.05
N GLY A 67 69.40 16.75 -36.08
CA GLY A 67 69.07 18.16 -36.33
C GLY A 67 67.57 18.44 -36.41
N TYR A 68 66.72 17.41 -36.27
CA TYR A 68 65.26 17.53 -36.26
C TYR A 68 64.64 16.87 -35.01
N ARG A 69 63.41 17.28 -34.61
CA ARG A 69 62.66 16.70 -33.48
C ARG A 69 61.22 16.30 -33.88
N LEU A 70 60.71 15.19 -33.36
CA LEU A 70 59.35 14.68 -33.62
C LEU A 70 58.29 15.57 -32.95
N ARG A 71 57.18 15.82 -33.65
CA ARG A 71 56.04 16.64 -33.19
C ARG A 71 55.02 15.79 -32.43
N ASN A 72 54.11 16.48 -31.74
CA ASN A 72 53.09 15.88 -30.88
C ASN A 72 52.02 15.08 -31.64
N ASP A 73 51.96 15.19 -32.97
CA ASP A 73 51.12 14.34 -33.83
C ASP A 73 51.67 12.90 -33.96
N GLY A 74 52.87 12.64 -33.40
CA GLY A 74 53.52 11.35 -33.41
C GLY A 74 54.07 10.95 -34.79
N LYS A 75 54.06 11.85 -35.79
CA LYS A 75 54.40 11.52 -37.18
C LYS A 75 55.35 12.51 -37.88
N THR A 76 55.34 13.81 -37.55
CA THR A 76 56.11 14.85 -38.29
C THR A 76 57.32 15.43 -37.55
N CYS A 77 58.30 16.02 -38.25
CA CYS A 77 59.62 16.43 -37.76
C CYS A 77 59.94 17.94 -37.98
N LYS A 78 60.83 18.56 -37.16
CA LYS A 78 61.19 20.01 -37.27
C LYS A 78 62.69 20.34 -37.02
N ARG A 79 63.30 21.18 -37.88
CA ARG A 79 64.75 21.58 -37.95
C ARG A 79 65.26 22.47 -36.79
N LYS A 80 66.54 22.32 -36.40
CA LYS A 80 67.33 23.19 -35.47
C LYS A 80 67.92 24.43 -36.17
N ASN A 81 68.13 25.55 -35.45
CA ASN A 81 68.52 26.87 -35.98
C ASN A 81 69.89 27.33 -35.41
N ILE A 82 70.83 27.84 -36.24
CA ILE A 82 72.23 28.19 -35.86
C ILE A 82 72.31 29.43 -34.96
N CYS A 83 71.47 30.44 -35.19
CA CYS A 83 71.30 31.55 -34.26
C CYS A 83 70.73 31.10 -32.89
N LYS A 84 70.25 29.85 -32.79
CA LYS A 84 69.82 29.21 -31.53
C LYS A 84 70.81 28.17 -31.01
N SER A 85 71.92 27.90 -31.71
CA SER A 85 72.96 27.00 -31.22
C SER A 85 73.98 27.73 -30.35
N VAL A 86 74.36 28.97 -30.69
CA VAL A 86 75.31 29.80 -29.93
C VAL A 86 74.95 31.29 -30.07
N ASN A 87 75.08 32.07 -29.00
CA ASN A 87 74.82 33.52 -29.03
C ASN A 87 76.02 34.28 -29.63
N HIS A 88 75.78 34.97 -30.74
CA HIS A 88 76.81 35.66 -31.52
C HIS A 88 76.94 37.16 -31.20
N GLY A 89 76.21 37.67 -30.20
CA GLY A 89 76.38 39.03 -29.68
C GLY A 89 75.87 40.16 -30.59
N CYS A 90 74.91 39.86 -31.47
CA CYS A 90 74.16 40.89 -32.20
C CYS A 90 73.08 41.47 -31.29
N GLU A 91 72.98 42.79 -31.21
CA GLU A 91 72.00 43.44 -30.33
C GLU A 91 70.55 43.20 -30.76
N HIS A 92 70.25 43.31 -32.05
CA HIS A 92 68.90 43.08 -32.57
C HIS A 92 68.78 41.78 -33.33
N LEU A 93 69.11 41.79 -34.63
CA LEU A 93 68.89 40.64 -35.48
C LEU A 93 70.22 40.02 -35.86
N CYS A 94 70.42 38.77 -35.46
CA CYS A 94 71.47 37.92 -36.03
C CYS A 94 70.87 37.19 -37.23
N VAL A 95 71.37 37.49 -38.44
CA VAL A 95 70.93 36.82 -39.66
C VAL A 95 72.02 35.84 -40.06
N SER A 96 71.68 34.55 -40.15
CA SER A 96 72.60 33.53 -40.67
C SER A 96 72.83 33.78 -42.16
N ALA A 97 74.09 33.99 -42.55
CA ALA A 97 74.50 34.19 -43.94
C ALA A 97 75.63 33.21 -44.27
N ASN A 98 75.34 32.22 -45.13
CA ASN A 98 76.25 31.18 -45.64
C ASN A 98 77.45 30.83 -44.74
N ASN A 99 77.23 29.92 -43.80
CA ASN A 99 78.21 29.46 -42.78
C ASN A 99 78.77 30.56 -41.84
N SER A 100 78.25 31.79 -41.87
CA SER A 100 78.60 32.91 -40.97
C SER A 100 77.33 33.66 -40.49
N TYR A 101 77.52 34.74 -39.73
CA TYR A 101 76.44 35.58 -39.22
C TYR A 101 76.70 37.07 -39.45
N THR A 102 75.63 37.88 -39.51
CA THR A 102 75.71 39.35 -39.58
C THR A 102 74.63 39.97 -38.72
N CYS A 103 74.97 41.05 -38.03
CA CYS A 103 74.04 41.80 -37.18
C CYS A 103 73.32 42.88 -37.97
N LYS A 104 71.99 42.94 -37.84
CA LYS A 104 71.14 44.00 -38.41
C LYS A 104 70.26 44.61 -37.33
N CYS A 105 69.95 45.90 -37.49
CA CYS A 105 69.01 46.61 -36.62
C CYS A 105 67.59 46.55 -37.19
N HIS A 106 66.59 46.63 -36.31
CA HIS A 106 65.18 46.76 -36.68
C HIS A 106 64.88 48.14 -37.28
N GLU A 107 63.73 48.32 -37.95
CA GLU A 107 63.33 49.63 -38.48
C GLU A 107 63.19 50.67 -37.35
N GLY A 108 63.76 51.87 -37.56
CA GLY A 108 63.85 52.95 -36.56
C GLY A 108 65.24 53.10 -35.92
N PHE A 109 66.14 52.15 -36.20
CA PHE A 109 67.41 51.98 -35.52
C PHE A 109 68.56 52.00 -36.54
N THR A 110 69.73 52.47 -36.13
CA THR A 110 70.94 52.60 -36.96
C THR A 110 72.10 51.83 -36.33
N LEU A 111 72.81 51.02 -37.11
CA LEU A 111 73.94 50.23 -36.62
C LEU A 111 75.09 51.17 -36.23
N ARG A 112 75.60 51.03 -35.00
CA ARG A 112 76.75 51.78 -34.50
C ARG A 112 78.03 51.32 -35.21
N GLU A 113 79.09 52.12 -35.09
CA GLU A 113 80.37 51.87 -35.75
C GLU A 113 81.08 50.56 -35.31
N ASP A 114 80.64 49.93 -34.22
CA ASP A 114 81.17 48.64 -33.73
C ASP A 114 80.64 47.41 -34.50
N GLY A 115 79.69 47.60 -35.41
CA GLY A 115 79.11 46.56 -36.27
C GLY A 115 78.24 45.53 -35.55
N LYS A 116 77.91 45.73 -34.27
CA LYS A 116 77.13 44.78 -33.44
C LYS A 116 75.99 45.43 -32.69
N THR A 117 76.16 46.69 -32.27
CA THR A 117 75.17 47.44 -31.51
C THR A 117 74.40 48.43 -32.39
N CYS A 118 73.20 48.77 -31.97
CA CYS A 118 72.25 49.61 -32.67
C CYS A 118 71.92 50.85 -31.81
N ARG A 119 71.61 51.99 -32.44
CA ARG A 119 71.08 53.20 -31.78
C ARG A 119 69.90 53.78 -32.54
N SER A 120 68.91 54.32 -31.84
CA SER A 120 67.72 54.87 -32.48
C SER A 120 68.02 56.15 -33.20
N ARG A 121 67.15 56.38 -34.16
CA ARG A 121 66.88 57.70 -34.69
C ARG A 121 66.12 58.53 -33.65
N ASP A 122 66.65 59.70 -33.30
CA ASP A 122 66.10 60.62 -32.29
C ASP A 122 64.56 60.84 -32.43
N ILE A 123 63.79 60.20 -31.54
CA ILE A 123 62.32 60.09 -31.53
C ILE A 123 61.60 61.31 -30.92
N CYS A 124 62.14 62.00 -29.89
CA CYS A 124 61.50 63.16 -29.23
C CYS A 124 61.24 64.37 -30.16
N ARG A 125 61.95 64.48 -31.29
CA ARG A 125 61.80 65.61 -32.24
C ARG A 125 60.84 65.36 -33.39
N SER A 126 60.39 64.12 -33.60
CA SER A 126 59.59 63.77 -34.77
C SER A 126 58.08 63.97 -34.58
N VAL A 127 57.56 63.83 -33.34
CA VAL A 127 56.14 63.95 -32.98
C VAL A 127 55.99 64.41 -31.51
N HIS A 128 54.90 65.11 -31.15
CA HIS A 128 54.60 65.47 -29.76
C HIS A 128 54.12 64.23 -28.97
N HIS A 129 54.93 63.77 -28.03
CA HIS A 129 54.77 62.47 -27.37
C HIS A 129 54.01 62.48 -26.03
N GLY A 130 53.59 63.66 -25.58
CA GLY A 130 52.72 63.84 -24.42
C GLY A 130 53.42 63.69 -23.06
N CYS A 131 54.72 63.99 -22.97
CA CYS A 131 55.42 64.13 -21.69
C CYS A 131 54.96 65.42 -20.98
N GLU A 132 54.64 65.33 -19.69
CA GLU A 132 54.21 66.49 -18.91
C GLU A 132 55.34 67.51 -18.69
N HIS A 133 56.56 67.04 -18.42
CA HIS A 133 57.74 67.89 -18.21
C HIS A 133 58.76 67.75 -19.35
N ILE A 134 59.70 66.80 -19.27
CA ILE A 134 60.82 66.68 -20.22
C ILE A 134 60.69 65.39 -21.03
N CYS A 135 60.95 65.43 -22.35
CA CYS A 135 61.12 64.25 -23.20
C CYS A 135 62.61 64.01 -23.44
N VAL A 136 63.11 62.84 -23.03
CA VAL A 136 64.50 62.41 -23.25
C VAL A 136 64.51 61.28 -24.28
N ASN A 137 65.35 61.43 -25.29
CA ASN A 137 65.51 60.39 -26.30
C ASN A 137 66.26 59.20 -25.70
N LYS A 138 65.71 58.00 -25.90
CA LYS A 138 66.42 56.77 -25.62
C LYS A 138 66.59 55.99 -26.89
N ASP A 139 67.56 55.09 -26.84
CA ASP A 139 68.10 54.39 -27.99
C ASP A 139 67.06 53.69 -28.85
N ASP A 140 65.75 53.56 -28.51
CA ASP A 140 64.59 53.14 -29.35
C ASP A 140 63.21 53.61 -28.90
N SER A 141 63.18 54.56 -27.98
CA SER A 141 61.94 55.14 -27.50
C SER A 141 62.20 56.58 -27.04
N TYR A 142 61.17 57.22 -26.54
CA TYR A 142 61.38 58.36 -25.65
C TYR A 142 60.99 57.93 -24.24
N VAL A 143 61.61 58.56 -23.25
CA VAL A 143 61.15 58.50 -21.87
C VAL A 143 60.84 59.91 -21.42
N CYS A 144 59.73 60.06 -20.70
CA CYS A 144 59.43 61.33 -20.06
C CYS A 144 60.17 61.38 -18.72
N GLU A 145 60.87 62.48 -18.44
CA GLU A 145 61.51 62.72 -17.16
C GLU A 145 60.89 63.95 -16.50
N CYS A 146 60.89 63.93 -15.17
CA CYS A 146 60.33 64.99 -14.36
C CYS A 146 61.44 65.90 -13.82
N HIS A 147 61.15 67.18 -13.62
CA HIS A 147 62.05 68.12 -12.94
C HIS A 147 62.36 67.67 -11.49
N GLU A 148 63.44 68.17 -10.90
CA GLU A 148 63.82 67.85 -9.51
C GLU A 148 62.66 68.11 -8.55
N GLY A 149 62.44 67.19 -7.61
CA GLY A 149 61.30 67.22 -6.69
C GLY A 149 60.08 66.42 -7.17
N PHE A 150 60.11 65.81 -8.36
CA PHE A 150 59.01 65.01 -8.91
C PHE A 150 59.46 63.60 -9.35
N LEU A 151 58.57 62.62 -9.20
CA LEU A 151 58.70 61.23 -9.64
C LEU A 151 57.74 60.96 -10.81
N LEU A 152 58.23 60.31 -11.87
CA LEU A 152 57.40 59.88 -12.98
C LEU A 152 56.37 58.83 -12.50
N ARG A 153 55.09 59.02 -12.85
CA ARG A 153 54.02 58.08 -12.53
C ARG A 153 54.14 56.80 -13.36
N GLU A 154 53.41 55.77 -12.96
CA GLU A 154 53.38 54.47 -13.64
C GLU A 154 52.89 54.55 -15.10
N ASP A 155 52.21 55.63 -15.49
CA ASP A 155 51.80 55.88 -16.89
C ASP A 155 52.97 56.28 -17.81
N GLY A 156 54.16 56.52 -17.24
CA GLY A 156 55.39 56.83 -17.96
C GLY A 156 55.41 58.21 -18.63
N LYS A 157 54.42 59.08 -18.36
CA LYS A 157 54.27 60.38 -19.03
C LYS A 157 53.99 61.55 -18.11
N THR A 158 53.27 61.33 -17.02
CA THR A 158 52.91 62.37 -16.05
C THR A 158 53.78 62.30 -14.81
N CYS A 159 54.01 63.45 -14.19
CA CYS A 159 54.90 63.64 -13.07
C CYS A 159 54.09 63.84 -11.78
N ARG A 160 54.44 63.14 -10.70
CA ARG A 160 53.92 63.41 -9.36
C ARG A 160 55.00 63.96 -8.47
N ASN A 161 54.67 64.81 -7.50
CA ASN A 161 55.66 65.26 -6.52
C ASN A 161 56.32 64.06 -5.80
N LYS A 162 57.64 64.13 -5.63
CA LYS A 162 58.41 63.23 -4.77
C LYS A 162 57.99 63.54 -3.34
N ASP A 163 57.27 62.60 -2.75
CA ASP A 163 56.55 62.82 -1.52
C ASP A 163 57.53 62.89 -0.31
N ILE A 164 57.94 64.11 0.08
CA ILE A 164 58.86 64.38 1.20
C ILE A 164 58.27 63.85 2.51
N CYS A 165 56.94 63.92 2.67
CA CYS A 165 56.18 63.39 3.81
C CYS A 165 56.27 61.87 3.99
N SER A 166 56.61 61.13 2.94
CA SER A 166 56.72 59.67 2.97
C SER A 166 58.15 59.15 3.14
N SER A 167 59.13 60.06 3.22
CA SER A 167 60.56 59.72 3.26
C SER A 167 61.10 59.54 4.69
N VAL A 168 60.56 60.27 5.66
CA VAL A 168 60.84 60.21 7.10
C VAL A 168 59.58 60.68 7.85
N ASP A 169 59.34 60.20 9.06
CA ASP A 169 58.25 60.74 9.90
C ASP A 169 58.60 62.16 10.38
N HIS A 170 57.82 63.13 9.93
CA HIS A 170 58.03 64.56 10.19
C HIS A 170 57.26 65.10 11.40
N GLY A 171 56.52 64.23 12.09
CA GLY A 171 55.80 64.56 13.32
C GLY A 171 54.58 65.45 13.13
N CYS A 172 53.90 65.35 11.98
CA CYS A 172 52.59 65.97 11.77
C CYS A 172 51.51 65.14 12.45
N GLU A 173 50.66 65.76 13.28
CA GLU A 173 49.64 65.03 14.04
C GLU A 173 48.56 64.39 13.15
N HIS A 174 48.14 65.06 12.08
CA HIS A 174 47.11 64.54 11.18
C HIS A 174 47.61 64.27 9.76
N ILE A 175 47.77 65.30 8.95
CA ILE A 175 48.14 65.14 7.55
C ILE A 175 49.44 65.92 7.30
N CYS A 176 50.47 65.24 6.80
CA CYS A 176 51.61 65.90 6.20
C CYS A 176 51.31 66.14 4.72
N VAL A 177 51.43 67.39 4.27
CA VAL A 177 51.22 67.76 2.87
C VAL A 177 52.52 68.32 2.32
N ASN A 178 52.99 67.74 1.22
CA ASN A 178 54.18 68.26 0.53
C ASN A 178 53.87 69.60 -0.13
N THR A 179 54.85 70.49 -0.06
CA THR A 179 54.89 71.77 -0.76
C THR A 179 56.09 71.75 -1.71
N ASP A 180 56.14 72.67 -2.65
CA ASP A 180 57.09 72.62 -3.77
C ASP A 180 58.58 72.60 -3.34
N GLU A 181 58.90 73.02 -2.11
CA GLU A 181 60.26 73.01 -1.55
C GLU A 181 60.40 72.32 -0.17
N SER A 182 59.31 71.91 0.49
CA SER A 182 59.33 71.31 1.85
C SER A 182 58.01 70.60 2.18
N TYR A 183 57.66 70.42 3.46
CA TYR A 183 56.36 69.92 3.91
C TYR A 183 55.66 70.90 4.87
N ILE A 184 54.34 70.85 4.90
CA ILE A 184 53.52 71.54 5.90
C ILE A 184 52.51 70.56 6.50
N CYS A 185 52.31 70.61 7.81
CA CYS A 185 51.27 69.83 8.47
C CYS A 185 49.92 70.53 8.30
N ARG A 186 48.90 69.78 7.90
CA ARG A 186 47.51 70.22 7.83
C ARG A 186 46.64 69.33 8.69
N CYS A 187 45.59 69.92 9.21
CA CYS A 187 44.60 69.21 10.02
C CYS A 187 43.38 68.86 9.17
N TYR A 188 42.65 67.81 9.58
CA TYR A 188 41.36 67.46 8.99
C TYR A 188 40.33 68.59 9.19
N GLU A 189 39.24 68.60 8.41
CA GLU A 189 38.13 69.54 8.63
C GLU A 189 37.63 69.46 10.09
N GLY A 190 37.42 70.60 10.73
CA GLY A 190 37.07 70.70 12.16
C GLY A 190 38.21 71.20 13.06
N TYR A 191 39.45 71.23 12.56
CA TYR A 191 40.63 71.67 13.30
C TYR A 191 41.28 72.94 12.77
N ALA A 192 41.99 73.62 13.65
CA ALA A 192 42.99 74.62 13.35
C ALA A 192 44.38 74.12 13.77
N LEU A 193 45.36 74.27 12.86
CA LEU A 193 46.76 74.00 13.16
C LEU A 193 47.23 74.92 14.30
N ARG A 194 47.85 74.35 15.33
CA ARG A 194 48.41 75.11 16.44
C ARG A 194 49.59 75.95 15.95
N GLN A 195 49.99 76.89 16.80
CA GLN A 195 51.05 77.84 16.50
C GLN A 195 52.44 77.19 16.34
N ASP A 196 52.57 75.92 16.74
CA ASP A 196 53.78 75.10 16.56
C ASP A 196 53.90 74.51 15.14
N GLY A 197 52.89 74.68 14.29
CA GLY A 197 52.89 74.25 12.89
C GLY A 197 52.81 72.73 12.68
N LYS A 198 52.62 71.94 13.73
CA LYS A 198 52.65 70.45 13.66
C LYS A 198 51.47 69.77 14.33
N THR A 199 50.98 70.31 15.43
CA THR A 199 49.85 69.76 16.17
C THR A 199 48.56 70.48 15.83
N CYS A 200 47.44 69.78 15.93
CA CYS A 200 46.13 70.25 15.55
C CYS A 200 45.28 70.43 16.80
N ARG A 201 44.60 71.59 16.93
CA ARG A 201 43.53 71.76 17.94
C ARG A 201 42.20 71.89 17.23
N ASN A 202 41.11 71.52 17.87
CA ASN A 202 39.82 71.97 17.39
C ASN A 202 39.82 73.46 17.14
N LYS A 203 39.25 73.83 16.01
CA LYS A 203 38.60 75.13 15.96
C LYS A 203 37.39 74.98 16.88
N ASP A 204 37.26 75.77 17.95
CA ASP A 204 36.14 75.63 18.90
C ASP A 204 34.80 75.75 18.15
N VAL A 205 34.25 74.61 17.76
CA VAL A 205 33.12 74.49 16.84
C VAL A 205 31.87 74.99 17.56
N CYS A 206 31.71 74.67 18.85
CA CYS A 206 30.54 75.03 19.67
C CYS A 206 30.17 76.52 19.76
N ASN A 207 31.12 77.44 19.56
CA ASN A 207 30.87 78.89 19.64
C ASN A 207 30.72 79.55 18.26
N SER A 208 30.89 78.78 17.19
CA SER A 208 30.92 79.31 15.82
C SER A 208 29.53 79.37 15.18
N VAL A 209 28.64 78.43 15.51
CA VAL A 209 27.24 78.32 15.07
C VAL A 209 26.44 77.59 16.16
N ASP A 210 25.12 77.80 16.27
CA ASP A 210 24.28 76.93 17.09
C ASP A 210 24.18 75.54 16.43
N HIS A 211 24.76 74.56 17.10
CA HIS A 211 24.90 73.20 16.58
C HIS A 211 23.74 72.25 16.98
N GLY A 212 22.76 72.76 17.72
CA GLY A 212 21.55 72.04 18.10
C GLY A 212 21.78 71.00 19.21
N CYS A 213 22.75 71.24 20.10
CA CYS A 213 22.98 70.40 21.28
C CYS A 213 21.90 70.67 22.33
N GLN A 214 21.24 69.62 22.83
CA GLN A 214 20.18 69.78 23.83
C GLN A 214 20.70 70.27 25.20
N HIS A 215 21.88 69.85 25.62
CA HIS A 215 22.48 70.26 26.90
C HIS A 215 23.75 71.09 26.69
N VAL A 216 24.94 70.50 26.76
CA VAL A 216 26.20 71.25 26.63
C VAL A 216 26.96 70.82 25.38
N CYS A 217 27.49 71.77 24.63
CA CYS A 217 28.37 71.48 23.51
C CYS A 217 29.82 71.52 23.99
N VAL A 218 30.58 70.45 23.76
CA VAL A 218 31.99 70.34 24.13
C VAL A 218 32.82 70.11 22.88
N ASN A 219 33.88 70.89 22.70
CA ASN A 219 34.79 70.73 21.57
C ASN A 219 35.68 69.50 21.80
N THR A 220 35.74 68.59 20.85
CA THR A 220 36.46 67.29 20.91
C THR A 220 37.39 67.17 19.74
N ASP A 221 38.62 66.70 19.86
CA ASP A 221 39.73 66.98 18.93
C ASP A 221 39.34 67.25 17.45
N ASN A 222 38.48 66.46 16.77
CA ASN A 222 38.05 66.70 15.37
C ASN A 222 36.74 67.48 15.11
N SER A 223 35.97 67.89 16.11
CA SER A 223 34.60 68.40 15.93
C SER A 223 34.07 68.99 17.24
N TYR A 224 32.75 69.08 17.34
CA TYR A 224 32.05 69.14 18.61
C TYR A 224 31.36 67.81 18.90
N ILE A 225 31.20 67.52 20.19
CA ILE A 225 30.24 66.54 20.66
C ILE A 225 29.26 67.27 21.59
N CYS A 226 27.98 66.97 21.45
CA CYS A 226 27.03 67.36 22.46
C CYS A 226 27.21 66.41 23.65
N HIS A 227 27.44 66.97 24.82
CA HIS A 227 27.55 66.24 26.07
C HIS A 227 26.31 66.52 26.93
N CYS A 228 25.89 65.53 27.69
CA CYS A 228 24.70 65.61 28.53
C CYS A 228 25.10 65.81 29.99
N TYR A 229 24.28 66.49 30.79
CA TYR A 229 24.50 66.61 32.23
C TYR A 229 24.41 65.23 32.93
N GLU A 230 24.94 65.14 34.16
CA GLU A 230 24.87 63.89 34.94
C GLU A 230 23.44 63.37 35.00
N GLY A 231 23.27 62.05 34.79
CA GLY A 231 21.95 61.43 34.68
C GLY A 231 21.44 61.31 33.24
N PHE A 232 22.15 61.81 32.22
CA PHE A 232 21.76 61.74 30.80
C PHE A 232 22.84 61.08 29.90
N ILE A 233 22.44 60.35 28.86
CA ILE A 233 23.29 59.78 27.81
C ILE A 233 22.90 60.30 26.43
N LEU A 234 23.89 60.54 25.59
CA LEU A 234 23.68 61.10 24.26
C LEU A 234 22.99 60.08 23.32
N ARG A 235 21.98 60.51 22.57
CA ARG A 235 21.27 59.66 21.60
C ARG A 235 22.12 59.40 20.35
N GLU A 236 21.71 58.44 19.52
CA GLU A 236 22.41 58.09 18.26
C GLU A 236 22.48 59.26 17.26
N ASP A 237 21.58 60.24 17.37
CA ASP A 237 21.64 61.48 16.58
C ASP A 237 22.80 62.42 16.97
N LYS A 238 23.52 62.07 18.05
CA LYS A 238 24.69 62.77 18.61
C LYS A 238 24.40 64.22 19.04
N LYS A 239 23.13 64.62 19.16
CA LYS A 239 22.71 65.99 19.45
C LYS A 239 21.74 66.10 20.62
N THR A 240 20.82 65.14 20.72
CA THR A 240 19.81 65.13 21.79
C THR A 240 20.24 64.18 22.90
N CYS A 241 19.90 64.55 24.13
CA CYS A 241 20.21 63.81 25.34
C CYS A 241 18.97 63.01 25.74
N LYS A 242 19.13 61.69 25.91
CA LYS A 242 18.14 60.88 26.63
C LYS A 242 18.62 60.72 28.06
N ASN A 243 17.73 60.43 28.99
CA ASN A 243 18.19 60.05 30.32
C ASN A 243 19.14 58.84 30.24
N LYS A 244 20.23 58.93 31.00
CA LYS A 244 21.06 57.79 31.37
C LYS A 244 20.07 56.86 31.98
N ASP A 245 20.04 55.68 31.39
CA ASP A 245 19.02 54.69 31.66
C ASP A 245 19.15 54.33 33.15
N ILE A 246 18.41 55.03 34.02
CA ILE A 246 18.35 54.83 35.48
C ILE A 246 18.09 53.33 35.69
N CYS A 247 17.20 52.78 34.88
CA CYS A 247 16.90 51.36 34.72
C CYS A 247 18.07 50.41 34.43
N LYS A 248 19.20 50.87 33.88
CA LYS A 248 20.42 50.08 33.66
C LYS A 248 21.52 50.34 34.69
N SER A 249 21.35 51.34 35.54
CA SER A 249 22.35 51.73 36.54
C SER A 249 22.29 50.85 37.79
N ILE A 250 21.09 50.49 38.24
CA ILE A 250 20.79 49.59 39.36
C ILE A 250 19.52 48.81 39.02
N ASN A 251 19.36 47.58 39.54
CA ASN A 251 18.10 46.84 39.35
C ASN A 251 17.00 47.45 40.25
N HIS A 252 16.12 48.25 39.65
CA HIS A 252 15.10 49.03 40.33
C HIS A 252 13.84 48.24 40.74
N GLY A 253 13.84 46.92 40.53
CA GLY A 253 12.76 46.02 40.92
C GLY A 253 11.51 46.13 40.04
N CYS A 254 11.65 46.61 38.81
CA CYS A 254 10.57 46.57 37.81
C CYS A 254 10.43 45.14 37.28
N GLU A 255 9.21 44.61 37.27
CA GLU A 255 8.96 43.23 36.84
C GLU A 255 9.19 43.04 35.33
N HIS A 256 8.76 44.00 34.50
CA HIS A 256 8.89 43.94 33.04
C HIS A 256 9.90 44.96 32.52
N LEU A 257 9.42 46.12 32.06
CA LEU A 257 10.28 47.18 31.55
C LEU A 257 10.42 48.25 32.62
N CYS A 258 11.60 48.83 32.67
CA CYS A 258 11.83 50.07 33.38
C CYS A 258 12.04 51.15 32.32
N VAL A 259 11.29 52.24 32.42
CA VAL A 259 11.34 53.36 31.48
C VAL A 259 11.78 54.60 32.24
N ASN A 260 12.77 55.30 31.71
CA ASN A 260 13.26 56.53 32.33
C ASN A 260 12.40 57.71 31.92
N ASN A 261 12.00 58.48 32.91
CA ASN A 261 11.43 59.81 32.75
C ASN A 261 12.49 60.86 33.05
N ASP A 262 12.17 62.13 32.80
CA ASP A 262 13.14 63.25 32.78
C ASP A 262 14.04 63.35 34.02
N ASP A 263 13.57 62.98 35.22
CA ASP A 263 14.39 62.93 36.46
C ASP A 263 14.15 61.68 37.33
N SER A 264 13.47 60.64 36.80
CA SER A 264 13.07 59.46 37.59
C SER A 264 12.87 58.24 36.69
N TYR A 265 12.54 57.09 37.27
CA TYR A 265 12.14 55.91 36.52
C TYR A 265 10.69 55.55 36.82
N THR A 266 10.00 54.97 35.86
CA THR A 266 8.69 54.36 36.05
C THR A 266 8.72 52.97 35.43
N CYS A 267 8.25 51.99 36.17
CA CYS A 267 8.11 50.65 35.62
C CYS A 267 6.94 50.65 34.64
N GLN A 268 7.16 50.14 33.43
CA GLN A 268 6.13 49.96 32.43
C GLN A 268 6.03 48.48 32.09
N CYS A 269 4.83 48.04 31.77
CA CYS A 269 4.61 46.66 31.40
C CYS A 269 4.57 46.51 29.88
N HIS A 270 5.04 45.37 29.35
CA HIS A 270 4.87 45.00 27.94
C HIS A 270 3.40 45.04 27.51
N ASP A 271 3.14 45.08 26.21
CA ASP A 271 1.78 45.02 25.66
C ASP A 271 1.02 43.82 26.25
N GLY A 272 -0.23 44.02 26.65
CA GLY A 272 -0.99 43.03 27.42
C GLY A 272 -0.74 43.00 28.94
N PHE A 273 -0.01 43.97 29.52
CA PHE A 273 0.24 44.12 30.96
C PHE A 273 -0.09 45.55 31.52
N VAL A 274 -0.67 45.66 32.72
CA VAL A 274 -0.94 46.93 33.45
C VAL A 274 -0.20 46.95 34.79
N LEU A 275 0.38 48.12 35.10
CA LEU A 275 1.14 48.33 36.33
C LEU A 275 0.23 48.28 37.56
N ARG A 276 0.62 47.52 38.58
CA ARG A 276 -0.12 47.45 39.86
C ARG A 276 0.05 48.74 40.65
N ARG A 277 -0.78 48.91 41.70
CA ARG A 277 -0.75 50.09 42.58
C ARG A 277 0.59 50.28 43.32
N ASP A 278 1.44 49.26 43.36
CA ASP A 278 2.78 49.34 43.95
C ASP A 278 3.80 50.02 43.03
N GLY A 279 3.42 50.33 41.78
CA GLY A 279 4.24 51.05 40.81
C GLY A 279 5.43 50.26 40.27
N LYS A 280 5.54 48.95 40.56
CA LYS A 280 6.71 48.12 40.21
C LYS A 280 6.38 46.78 39.58
N THR A 281 5.29 46.15 40.02
CA THR A 281 4.87 44.85 39.49
C THR A 281 3.80 45.01 38.42
N CYS A 282 3.87 44.15 37.42
CA CYS A 282 3.01 44.15 36.25
C CYS A 282 2.02 43.01 36.39
N ARG A 283 0.72 43.31 36.50
CA ARG A 283 -0.28 42.28 36.21
C ARG A 283 -0.57 42.31 34.73
N SER A 284 -1.01 41.22 34.15
CA SER A 284 -1.56 41.28 32.80
C SER A 284 -2.65 42.34 32.74
N LYS A 285 -2.58 43.23 31.74
CA LYS A 285 -3.68 44.05 31.24
C LYS A 285 -4.63 42.96 30.91
N ASP A 286 -5.66 42.86 31.71
CA ASP A 286 -6.58 41.79 31.54
C ASP A 286 -7.23 42.07 30.19
N ILE A 287 -6.69 41.53 29.10
CA ILE A 287 -7.21 41.67 27.75
C ILE A 287 -8.63 41.14 27.87
N CYS A 288 -8.74 39.97 28.49
CA CYS A 288 -9.95 39.33 29.02
C CYS A 288 -10.87 40.20 29.90
N GLY A 289 -10.36 41.21 30.60
CA GLY A 289 -11.12 42.13 31.45
C GLY A 289 -11.38 43.51 30.82
N SER A 290 -10.77 43.80 29.66
CA SER A 290 -10.88 45.08 28.96
C SER A 290 -12.05 45.12 27.99
N VAL A 291 -12.37 43.99 27.36
CA VAL A 291 -13.51 43.77 26.47
C VAL A 291 -13.93 42.30 26.59
N ASN A 292 -15.21 41.98 26.42
CA ASN A 292 -15.64 40.58 26.37
C ASN A 292 -15.16 39.94 25.05
N HIS A 293 -14.14 39.09 25.12
CA HIS A 293 -13.50 38.44 23.97
C HIS A 293 -14.25 37.20 23.42
N GLY A 294 -15.39 36.85 24.04
CA GLY A 294 -16.24 35.75 23.58
C GLY A 294 -15.67 34.35 23.85
N CYS A 295 -14.82 34.20 24.87
CA CYS A 295 -14.38 32.89 25.34
C CYS A 295 -15.50 32.19 26.10
N GLU A 296 -15.79 30.94 25.74
CA GLU A 296 -16.87 30.17 26.39
C GLU A 296 -16.59 29.87 27.87
N HIS A 297 -15.33 29.58 28.23
CA HIS A 297 -14.94 29.21 29.58
C HIS A 297 -14.07 30.24 30.30
N ALA A 298 -12.76 30.19 30.10
CA ALA A 298 -11.83 31.13 30.70
C ALA A 298 -11.06 31.82 29.59
N CYS A 299 -10.96 33.14 29.65
CA CYS A 299 -10.00 33.86 28.83
C CYS A 299 -8.70 33.95 29.62
N VAL A 300 -7.57 33.65 28.98
CA VAL A 300 -6.25 33.75 29.58
C VAL A 300 -5.40 34.65 28.69
N ASN A 301 -4.71 35.60 29.31
CA ASN A 301 -3.83 36.50 28.59
C ASN A 301 -2.57 35.74 28.12
N ALA A 302 -2.21 35.87 26.84
CA ALA A 302 -1.10 35.15 26.20
C ALA A 302 -0.21 36.15 25.43
N GLY A 303 0.79 36.71 26.13
CA GLY A 303 1.65 37.77 25.58
C GLY A 303 0.82 39.00 25.20
N ASP A 304 0.96 39.44 23.94
CA ASP A 304 0.25 40.60 23.38
C ASP A 304 -1.17 40.25 22.87
N SER A 305 -1.62 38.99 23.03
CA SER A 305 -2.93 38.47 22.58
C SER A 305 -3.68 37.75 23.70
N PHE A 306 -4.88 37.25 23.43
CA PHE A 306 -5.64 36.39 24.36
C PHE A 306 -5.79 34.99 23.79
N VAL A 307 -5.81 33.99 24.67
CA VAL A 307 -6.18 32.62 24.32
C VAL A 307 -7.33 32.18 25.22
N CYS A 308 -8.37 31.62 24.63
CA CYS A 308 -9.43 31.01 25.41
C CYS A 308 -8.93 29.66 25.94
N LYS A 309 -9.02 29.45 27.25
CA LYS A 309 -8.72 28.19 27.92
C LYS A 309 -10.01 27.54 28.40
N CYS A 310 -10.13 26.25 28.13
CA CYS A 310 -11.22 25.45 28.63
C CYS A 310 -10.89 24.91 30.03
N ARG A 311 -11.93 24.72 30.86
CA ARG A 311 -11.79 24.09 32.20
C ARG A 311 -11.33 22.63 32.04
N GLU A 312 -10.82 22.02 33.12
CA GLU A 312 -10.45 20.59 33.10
C GLU A 312 -11.61 19.74 32.58
N GLY A 313 -11.32 18.82 31.66
CA GLY A 313 -12.35 18.02 30.97
C GLY A 313 -12.81 18.58 29.62
N PHE A 314 -12.28 19.71 29.14
CA PHE A 314 -12.69 20.35 27.88
C PHE A 314 -11.47 20.70 26.99
N LEU A 315 -11.62 20.62 25.67
CA LEU A 315 -10.66 21.00 24.63
C LEU A 315 -11.13 22.22 23.85
N LEU A 316 -10.22 23.13 23.51
CA LEU A 316 -10.52 24.29 22.66
C LEU A 316 -10.81 23.83 21.23
N LYS A 317 -11.91 24.29 20.63
CA LYS A 317 -12.25 24.00 19.23
C LYS A 317 -11.36 24.82 18.27
N GLU A 318 -11.38 24.46 16.99
CA GLU A 318 -10.57 25.13 15.95
C GLU A 318 -10.89 26.63 15.78
N ASP A 319 -12.06 27.08 16.25
CA ASP A 319 -12.45 28.49 16.29
C ASP A 319 -11.65 29.32 17.33
N GLY A 320 -10.86 28.66 18.18
CA GLY A 320 -10.04 29.30 19.20
C GLY A 320 -10.81 29.95 20.35
N LYS A 321 -12.14 29.74 20.43
CA LYS A 321 -13.02 30.45 21.39
C LYS A 321 -14.00 29.55 22.13
N THR A 322 -14.55 28.54 21.46
CA THR A 322 -15.51 27.62 22.07
C THR A 322 -14.82 26.36 22.54
N CYS A 323 -15.35 25.79 23.62
CA CYS A 323 -14.87 24.58 24.23
C CYS A 323 -15.74 23.41 23.78
N LYS A 324 -15.11 22.27 23.48
CA LYS A 324 -15.79 20.97 23.38
C LYS A 324 -15.38 20.14 24.58
N ASN A 325 -16.25 19.28 25.08
CA ASN A 325 -15.84 18.27 26.05
C ASN A 325 -14.63 17.51 25.48
N LYS A 326 -13.57 17.37 26.28
CA LYS A 326 -12.50 16.43 26.01
C LYS A 326 -13.20 15.09 25.93
N ASP A 327 -13.10 14.45 24.78
CA ASP A 327 -13.76 13.17 24.55
C ASP A 327 -13.12 12.13 25.48
N LEU A 328 -13.71 11.95 26.67
CA LEU A 328 -13.18 11.08 27.72
C LEU A 328 -13.07 9.66 27.16
N CYS A 329 -14.01 9.25 26.30
CA CYS A 329 -14.03 7.97 25.60
C CYS A 329 -12.84 7.74 24.66
N LYS A 330 -12.19 8.79 24.15
CA LYS A 330 -10.97 8.66 23.32
C LYS A 330 -9.68 8.81 24.11
N SER A 331 -9.76 9.28 25.35
CA SER A 331 -8.57 9.58 26.16
C SER A 331 -8.05 8.37 26.95
N VAL A 332 -8.95 7.48 27.38
CA VAL A 332 -8.64 6.28 28.18
C VAL A 332 -9.71 5.22 27.87
N ASN A 333 -9.34 3.93 27.87
CA ASN A 333 -10.30 2.84 27.77
C ASN A 333 -11.06 2.69 29.11
N HIS A 334 -12.33 3.10 29.11
CA HIS A 334 -13.19 3.10 30.31
C HIS A 334 -13.87 1.76 30.62
N GLY A 335 -13.63 0.73 29.80
CA GLY A 335 -14.18 -0.61 29.99
C GLY A 335 -15.66 -0.73 29.67
N CYS A 336 -16.18 0.08 28.74
CA CYS A 336 -17.51 -0.11 28.18
C CYS A 336 -17.51 -1.32 27.23
N GLU A 337 -18.46 -2.24 27.39
CA GLU A 337 -18.55 -3.45 26.54
C GLU A 337 -18.92 -3.11 25.08
N HIS A 338 -19.81 -2.14 24.88
CA HIS A 338 -20.25 -1.68 23.56
C HIS A 338 -19.76 -0.27 23.24
N VAL A 339 -20.58 0.75 23.52
CA VAL A 339 -20.31 2.13 23.11
C VAL A 339 -20.05 3.00 24.34
N CYS A 340 -18.95 3.73 24.34
CA CYS A 340 -18.73 4.82 25.30
C CYS A 340 -19.26 6.12 24.70
N VAL A 341 -20.12 6.82 25.44
CA VAL A 341 -20.67 8.13 25.05
C VAL A 341 -20.19 9.17 26.05
N ASN A 342 -19.56 10.23 25.53
CA ASN A 342 -19.09 11.34 26.33
C ASN A 342 -20.27 12.21 26.79
N THR A 343 -20.31 12.58 28.06
CA THR A 343 -21.26 13.56 28.62
C THR A 343 -20.53 14.84 29.05
N ASP A 344 -21.27 15.86 29.49
CA ASP A 344 -20.69 17.18 29.80
C ASP A 344 -19.66 17.16 30.94
N ASP A 345 -19.83 16.26 31.92
CA ASP A 345 -18.92 16.15 33.07
C ASP A 345 -18.33 14.73 33.25
N SER A 346 -18.64 13.76 32.37
CA SER A 346 -18.25 12.35 32.55
C SER A 346 -18.37 11.53 31.25
N TYR A 347 -18.43 10.20 31.37
CA TYR A 347 -18.79 9.29 30.30
C TYR A 347 -19.89 8.33 30.78
N ILE A 348 -20.70 7.84 29.85
CA ILE A 348 -21.65 6.75 30.09
C ILE A 348 -21.42 5.65 29.06
N CYS A 349 -21.51 4.39 29.49
CA CYS A 349 -21.56 3.28 28.55
C CYS A 349 -23.00 3.11 28.05
N LYS A 350 -23.17 2.94 26.74
CA LYS A 350 -24.43 2.57 26.10
C LYS A 350 -24.26 1.23 25.39
N CYS A 351 -25.31 0.42 25.45
CA CYS A 351 -25.39 -0.81 24.69
C CYS A 351 -26.02 -0.56 23.32
N HIS A 352 -25.65 -1.36 22.32
CA HIS A 352 -26.33 -1.40 21.03
C HIS A 352 -27.80 -1.83 21.16
N ASP A 353 -28.59 -1.55 20.12
CA ASP A 353 -30.00 -1.97 20.07
C ASP A 353 -30.12 -3.48 20.29
N GLY A 354 -31.09 -3.88 21.12
CA GLY A 354 -31.24 -5.27 21.57
C GLY A 354 -30.49 -5.61 22.86
N PHE A 355 -29.82 -4.66 23.51
CA PHE A 355 -29.09 -4.88 24.76
C PHE A 355 -29.45 -3.83 25.84
N LEU A 356 -29.43 -4.25 27.11
CA LEU A 356 -29.63 -3.43 28.30
C LEU A 356 -28.32 -3.32 29.08
N LEU A 357 -27.98 -2.10 29.52
CA LEU A 357 -26.83 -1.87 30.39
C LEU A 357 -27.10 -2.49 31.77
N ARG A 358 -26.17 -3.31 32.26
CA ARG A 358 -26.26 -3.90 33.60
C ARG A 358 -26.06 -2.83 34.68
N GLY A 359 -26.42 -3.17 35.92
CA GLY A 359 -26.30 -2.27 37.07
C GLY A 359 -24.87 -1.85 37.42
N ASP A 360 -23.86 -2.48 36.81
CA ASP A 360 -22.46 -2.07 36.90
C ASP A 360 -22.12 -0.85 36.02
N GLY A 361 -23.06 -0.42 35.18
CA GLY A 361 -22.92 0.73 34.29
C GLY A 361 -21.93 0.52 33.14
N LYS A 362 -21.46 -0.71 32.88
CA LYS A 362 -20.39 -1.01 31.91
C LYS A 362 -20.66 -2.18 30.98
N THR A 363 -21.27 -3.24 31.51
CA THR A 363 -21.54 -4.46 30.73
C THR A 363 -22.95 -4.47 30.20
N CYS A 364 -23.14 -5.17 29.08
CA CYS A 364 -24.39 -5.27 28.36
C CYS A 364 -25.00 -6.66 28.55
N LYS A 365 -26.33 -6.70 28.63
CA LYS A 365 -27.13 -7.93 28.70
C LYS A 365 -28.10 -7.89 27.52
N ASN A 366 -28.30 -9.02 26.83
CA ASN A 366 -29.36 -9.12 25.83
C ASN A 366 -30.71 -8.65 26.43
N LYS A 367 -31.32 -7.68 25.77
CA LYS A 367 -32.70 -7.29 26.01
C LYS A 367 -33.55 -8.46 25.53
N ASP A 368 -34.28 -9.06 26.45
CA ASP A 368 -35.19 -10.15 26.13
C ASP A 368 -36.40 -9.56 25.37
N LEU A 369 -36.33 -9.58 24.04
CA LEU A 369 -37.37 -9.03 23.16
C LEU A 369 -38.66 -9.82 23.32
N CYS A 370 -38.59 -11.14 23.55
CA CYS A 370 -39.76 -11.97 23.82
C CYS A 370 -40.55 -11.55 25.06
N LYS A 371 -39.94 -10.85 26.03
CA LYS A 371 -40.63 -10.34 27.22
C LYS A 371 -40.95 -8.85 27.17
N SER A 372 -40.40 -8.13 26.19
CA SER A 372 -40.44 -6.65 26.18
C SER A 372 -41.23 -6.05 25.02
N ILE A 373 -41.62 -6.85 24.03
CA ILE A 373 -42.51 -6.44 22.93
C ILE A 373 -43.59 -7.50 22.69
N ASP A 374 -44.73 -7.06 22.15
CA ASP A 374 -45.69 -7.99 21.56
C ASP A 374 -45.10 -8.54 20.26
N HIS A 375 -44.52 -9.73 20.36
CA HIS A 375 -43.76 -10.38 19.29
C HIS A 375 -44.67 -11.04 18.24
N GLY A 376 -45.95 -11.28 18.56
CA GLY A 376 -46.92 -11.89 17.64
C GLY A 376 -46.56 -13.29 17.14
N CYS A 377 -45.81 -14.07 17.94
CA CYS A 377 -45.56 -15.49 17.65
C CYS A 377 -46.79 -16.29 18.08
N GLU A 378 -47.29 -17.17 17.21
CA GLU A 378 -48.44 -18.04 17.56
C GLU A 378 -48.11 -19.04 18.66
N HIS A 379 -46.90 -19.61 18.62
CA HIS A 379 -46.41 -20.55 19.62
C HIS A 379 -45.28 -19.92 20.45
N VAL A 380 -44.04 -20.38 20.27
CA VAL A 380 -42.92 -20.02 21.13
C VAL A 380 -42.13 -18.86 20.52
N CYS A 381 -41.78 -17.86 21.32
CA CYS A 381 -40.81 -16.84 20.97
C CYS A 381 -39.45 -17.21 21.54
N VAL A 382 -38.42 -17.22 20.69
CA VAL A 382 -37.03 -17.46 21.08
C VAL A 382 -36.24 -16.19 20.88
N ASN A 383 -35.65 -15.68 21.97
CA ASN A 383 -34.83 -14.47 21.90
C ASN A 383 -33.47 -14.80 21.26
N THR A 384 -33.08 -14.05 20.25
CA THR A 384 -31.78 -14.14 19.60
C THR A 384 -30.89 -12.97 20.04
N ASN A 385 -29.62 -12.95 19.61
CA ASN A 385 -28.65 -11.93 20.06
C ASN A 385 -29.04 -10.48 19.71
N SER A 386 -29.87 -10.25 18.68
CA SER A 386 -30.29 -8.91 18.24
C SER A 386 -31.77 -8.81 17.86
N SER A 387 -32.53 -9.91 17.92
CA SER A 387 -33.93 -9.99 17.50
C SER A 387 -34.65 -11.11 18.26
N TYR A 388 -35.82 -11.54 17.80
CA TYR A 388 -36.47 -12.78 18.21
C TYR A 388 -36.86 -13.60 16.97
N SER A 389 -37.01 -14.91 17.13
CA SER A 389 -37.60 -15.79 16.12
C SER A 389 -38.76 -16.56 16.73
N CYS A 390 -39.78 -16.86 15.92
CA CYS A 390 -40.88 -17.70 16.33
C CYS A 390 -40.55 -19.17 16.04
N GLN A 391 -40.86 -20.04 16.98
CA GLN A 391 -40.71 -21.49 16.87
C GLN A 391 -42.03 -22.18 17.17
N CYS A 392 -42.35 -23.18 16.38
CA CYS A 392 -43.57 -23.97 16.55
C CYS A 392 -43.33 -25.16 17.48
N HIS A 393 -44.37 -25.57 18.21
CA HIS A 393 -44.38 -26.82 18.95
C HIS A 393 -44.31 -28.04 18.01
N GLU A 394 -43.99 -29.21 18.57
CA GLU A 394 -43.94 -30.47 17.80
C GLU A 394 -45.24 -30.73 17.02
N GLY A 395 -45.11 -31.24 15.80
CA GLY A 395 -46.23 -31.45 14.87
C GLY A 395 -46.68 -30.20 14.10
N PHE A 396 -45.96 -29.07 14.24
CA PHE A 396 -46.23 -27.83 13.53
C PHE A 396 -44.96 -27.25 12.89
N VAL A 397 -45.13 -26.55 11.77
CA VAL A 397 -44.05 -25.85 11.06
C VAL A 397 -44.40 -24.38 10.85
N LEU A 398 -43.38 -23.52 10.90
CA LEU A 398 -43.54 -22.07 10.77
C LEU A 398 -43.98 -21.72 9.34
N ARG A 399 -45.01 -20.89 9.21
CA ARG A 399 -45.49 -20.39 7.92
C ARG A 399 -44.53 -19.32 7.37
N GLN A 400 -44.72 -18.97 6.10
CA GLN A 400 -43.91 -17.96 5.40
C GLN A 400 -43.95 -16.56 6.05
N ASP A 401 -44.97 -16.26 6.86
CA ASP A 401 -45.05 -15.00 7.60
C ASP A 401 -44.06 -14.91 8.78
N GLY A 402 -43.36 -16.02 9.09
CA GLY A 402 -42.40 -16.11 10.17
C GLY A 402 -43.02 -16.03 11.57
N LYS A 403 -44.35 -16.13 11.70
CA LYS A 403 -45.08 -15.89 12.94
C LYS A 403 -46.14 -16.94 13.28
N THR A 404 -46.87 -17.42 12.28
CA THR A 404 -47.91 -18.43 12.46
C THR A 404 -47.39 -19.83 12.18
N CYS A 405 -48.06 -20.82 12.74
CA CYS A 405 -47.70 -22.23 12.65
C CYS A 405 -48.79 -22.97 11.87
N ARG A 406 -48.41 -23.89 10.98
CA ARG A 406 -49.36 -24.85 10.36
C ARG A 406 -49.11 -26.24 10.89
N ARG A 407 -50.19 -27.02 11.05
CA ARG A 407 -50.09 -28.45 11.39
C ARG A 407 -49.44 -29.20 10.24
N CYS A 408 -48.61 -30.19 10.55
CA CYS A 408 -48.03 -31.06 9.54
C CYS A 408 -49.05 -32.03 8.90
N THR A 409 -50.33 -31.98 9.26
CA THR A 409 -51.39 -32.69 8.53
C THR A 409 -51.79 -31.97 7.24
N GLU A 410 -51.37 -30.70 7.06
CA GLU A 410 -51.76 -29.82 5.94
C GLU A 410 -50.71 -29.76 4.80
N GLY A 411 -49.73 -30.66 4.80
CA GLY A 411 -48.58 -30.60 3.87
C GLY A 411 -48.63 -31.57 2.68
N PRO A 412 -47.73 -31.36 1.71
CA PRO A 412 -47.67 -32.13 0.49
C PRO A 412 -47.07 -33.53 0.75
N ILE A 413 -47.85 -34.58 0.50
CA ILE A 413 -47.39 -35.97 0.45
C ILE A 413 -48.13 -36.76 -0.64
N ASP A 414 -47.42 -37.60 -1.38
CA ASP A 414 -48.02 -38.55 -2.32
C ASP A 414 -48.03 -39.94 -1.66
N LEU A 415 -49.22 -40.42 -1.28
CA LEU A 415 -49.42 -41.66 -0.54
C LEU A 415 -50.12 -42.72 -1.41
N VAL A 416 -49.58 -43.92 -1.51
CA VAL A 416 -50.24 -45.04 -2.20
C VAL A 416 -50.44 -46.21 -1.25
N PHE A 417 -51.68 -46.67 -1.12
CA PHE A 417 -51.98 -47.90 -0.40
C PHE A 417 -51.89 -49.10 -1.34
N VAL A 418 -51.18 -50.14 -0.92
CA VAL A 418 -51.06 -51.43 -1.62
C VAL A 418 -51.69 -52.49 -0.73
N ILE A 419 -52.83 -53.03 -1.14
CA ILE A 419 -53.63 -53.90 -0.27
C ILE A 419 -53.69 -55.31 -0.85
N ASP A 420 -53.24 -56.29 -0.08
CA ASP A 420 -53.45 -57.70 -0.40
C ASP A 420 -54.95 -58.05 -0.30
N GLY A 421 -55.52 -58.56 -1.38
CA GLY A 421 -56.87 -59.09 -1.47
C GLY A 421 -56.88 -60.60 -1.75
N SER A 422 -55.76 -61.28 -1.50
CA SER A 422 -55.57 -62.71 -1.67
C SER A 422 -56.37 -63.53 -0.68
N LYS A 423 -56.58 -64.81 -1.02
CA LYS A 423 -57.32 -65.76 -0.19
C LYS A 423 -56.71 -65.99 1.18
N SER A 424 -55.39 -65.91 1.31
CA SER A 424 -54.68 -66.24 2.55
C SER A 424 -54.89 -65.19 3.63
N LEU A 425 -55.14 -63.94 3.24
CA LEU A 425 -55.53 -62.86 4.14
C LEU A 425 -56.89 -63.13 4.83
N GLY A 426 -57.90 -63.50 4.04
CA GLY A 426 -59.27 -63.72 4.51
C GLY A 426 -60.15 -62.45 4.52
N GLU A 427 -61.45 -62.62 4.30
CA GLU A 427 -62.41 -61.51 4.13
C GLU A 427 -62.56 -60.63 5.40
N ASN A 428 -62.57 -61.23 6.59
CA ASN A 428 -62.65 -60.48 7.84
C ASN A 428 -61.45 -59.53 8.04
N ASN A 429 -60.26 -60.03 7.74
CA ASN A 429 -59.03 -59.25 7.82
C ASN A 429 -58.98 -58.16 6.75
N PHE A 430 -59.52 -58.43 5.56
CA PHE A 430 -59.65 -57.45 4.50
C PHE A 430 -60.56 -56.27 4.90
N GLU A 431 -61.65 -56.50 5.65
CA GLU A 431 -62.46 -55.41 6.21
C GLU A 431 -61.72 -54.60 7.28
N ILE A 432 -60.86 -55.24 8.09
CA ILE A 432 -59.98 -54.53 9.04
C ILE A 432 -59.04 -53.57 8.29
N VAL A 433 -58.44 -54.03 7.17
CA VAL A 433 -57.57 -53.18 6.34
C VAL A 433 -58.35 -51.99 5.74
N LYS A 434 -59.59 -52.20 5.27
CA LYS A 434 -60.44 -51.11 4.76
C LYS A 434 -60.74 -50.06 5.84
N GLN A 435 -60.99 -50.50 7.07
CA GLN A 435 -61.19 -49.60 8.20
C GLN A 435 -59.92 -48.82 8.51
N PHE A 436 -58.77 -49.50 8.59
CA PHE A 436 -57.47 -48.87 8.82
C PHE A 436 -57.18 -47.76 7.79
N VAL A 437 -57.36 -48.05 6.50
CA VAL A 437 -57.17 -47.06 5.42
C VAL A 437 -58.12 -45.88 5.61
N SER A 438 -59.38 -46.15 5.97
CA SER A 438 -60.39 -45.12 6.20
C SER A 438 -60.03 -44.19 7.37
N ASP A 439 -59.38 -44.72 8.40
CA ASP A 439 -58.97 -43.95 9.58
C ASP A 439 -57.71 -43.12 9.31
N VAL A 440 -56.74 -43.67 8.56
CA VAL A 440 -55.59 -42.88 8.08
C VAL A 440 -56.06 -41.72 7.19
N LEU A 441 -57.03 -41.95 6.31
CA LEU A 441 -57.62 -40.90 5.47
C LEU A 441 -58.27 -39.77 6.29
N ASP A 442 -58.86 -40.05 7.45
CA ASP A 442 -59.45 -39.03 8.33
C ASP A 442 -58.37 -38.15 9.01
N SER A 443 -57.14 -38.65 9.12
CA SER A 443 -56.01 -37.96 9.75
C SER A 443 -55.27 -36.98 8.84
N LEU A 444 -55.56 -37.02 7.53
CA LEU A 444 -54.85 -36.28 6.48
C LEU A 444 -55.72 -35.18 5.87
N GLU A 445 -55.11 -34.04 5.53
CA GLU A 445 -55.78 -33.06 4.68
C GLU A 445 -55.57 -33.41 3.20
N ILE A 446 -56.66 -33.79 2.52
CA ILE A 446 -56.62 -34.20 1.12
C ILE A 446 -56.94 -33.03 0.21
N SER A 447 -55.96 -32.62 -0.60
CA SER A 447 -56.15 -31.58 -1.62
C SER A 447 -55.03 -31.64 -2.67
N PRO A 448 -55.18 -30.98 -3.83
CA PRO A 448 -54.10 -30.90 -4.81
C PRO A 448 -52.79 -30.27 -4.28
N LYS A 449 -52.86 -29.50 -3.19
CA LYS A 449 -51.73 -28.82 -2.53
C LYS A 449 -51.23 -29.56 -1.28
N ALA A 450 -52.02 -30.45 -0.70
CA ALA A 450 -51.69 -31.23 0.50
C ALA A 450 -51.48 -32.71 0.14
N ALA A 451 -52.13 -33.65 0.84
CA ALA A 451 -52.02 -35.07 0.57
C ALA A 451 -52.76 -35.45 -0.73
N ARG A 452 -52.10 -36.25 -1.57
CA ARG A 452 -52.70 -36.98 -2.70
C ARG A 452 -52.63 -38.45 -2.40
N VAL A 453 -53.74 -39.17 -2.54
CA VAL A 453 -53.82 -40.58 -2.15
C VAL A 453 -54.27 -41.44 -3.33
N GLY A 454 -53.52 -42.50 -3.58
CA GLY A 454 -53.84 -43.57 -4.52
C GLY A 454 -54.03 -44.88 -3.78
N LEU A 455 -54.75 -45.82 -4.40
CA LEU A 455 -54.98 -47.13 -3.82
C LEU A 455 -55.01 -48.18 -4.93
N LEU A 456 -54.24 -49.24 -4.71
CA LEU A 456 -54.29 -50.45 -5.51
C LEU A 456 -54.48 -51.67 -4.62
N GLN A 457 -55.25 -52.61 -5.12
CA GLN A 457 -55.48 -53.92 -4.52
C GLN A 457 -54.83 -54.98 -5.41
N TYR A 458 -54.30 -56.05 -4.83
CA TYR A 458 -53.72 -57.14 -5.60
C TYR A 458 -54.15 -58.52 -5.10
N SER A 459 -54.02 -59.50 -5.99
CA SER A 459 -54.07 -60.92 -5.66
C SER A 459 -53.20 -61.66 -6.69
N THR A 460 -53.78 -62.47 -7.60
CA THR A 460 -53.08 -62.97 -8.79
C THR A 460 -52.90 -61.88 -9.85
N GLU A 461 -53.71 -60.83 -9.80
CA GLU A 461 -53.62 -59.65 -10.67
C GLU A 461 -53.67 -58.38 -9.81
N VAL A 462 -53.23 -57.25 -10.37
CA VAL A 462 -53.24 -55.95 -9.70
C VAL A 462 -54.37 -55.08 -10.27
N ARG A 463 -55.19 -54.52 -9.38
CA ARG A 463 -56.29 -53.60 -9.71
C ARG A 463 -56.06 -52.25 -9.03
N THR A 464 -55.95 -51.18 -9.81
CA THR A 464 -56.00 -49.81 -9.28
C THR A 464 -57.44 -49.45 -8.94
N GLU A 465 -57.73 -49.20 -7.67
CA GLU A 465 -59.06 -48.75 -7.25
C GLU A 465 -59.24 -47.26 -7.52
N PHE A 466 -58.21 -46.45 -7.24
CA PHE A 466 -58.13 -45.06 -7.65
C PHE A 466 -56.69 -44.54 -7.68
N THR A 467 -56.47 -43.53 -8.52
CA THR A 467 -55.15 -42.89 -8.73
C THR A 467 -54.97 -41.65 -7.86
N LEU A 468 -53.74 -41.15 -7.73
CA LEU A 468 -53.39 -39.96 -6.92
C LEU A 468 -54.13 -38.68 -7.36
N ARG A 469 -54.64 -38.63 -8.61
CA ARG A 469 -55.39 -37.50 -9.17
C ARG A 469 -56.91 -37.67 -9.17
N GLN A 470 -57.42 -38.87 -8.88
CA GLN A 470 -58.83 -39.20 -9.14
C GLN A 470 -59.79 -38.51 -8.18
N PHE A 471 -59.43 -38.43 -6.90
CA PHE A 471 -60.26 -37.85 -5.86
C PHE A 471 -59.55 -36.71 -5.15
N SER A 472 -60.32 -35.71 -4.75
CA SER A 472 -59.87 -34.56 -3.94
C SER A 472 -60.68 -34.42 -2.65
N SER A 473 -61.42 -35.45 -2.24
CA SER A 473 -62.25 -35.47 -1.05
C SER A 473 -62.10 -36.79 -0.29
N VAL A 474 -61.82 -36.70 1.01
CA VAL A 474 -61.79 -37.84 1.94
C VAL A 474 -63.07 -38.66 1.86
N LYS A 475 -64.23 -37.99 1.74
CA LYS A 475 -65.54 -38.65 1.67
C LYS A 475 -65.67 -39.57 0.47
N ASP A 476 -65.21 -39.14 -0.70
CA ASP A 476 -65.30 -39.94 -1.93
C ASP A 476 -64.29 -41.09 -1.92
N MET A 477 -63.09 -40.86 -1.37
CA MET A 477 -62.10 -41.93 -1.17
C MET A 477 -62.62 -43.01 -0.22
N LYS A 478 -63.17 -42.65 0.95
CA LYS A 478 -63.76 -43.62 1.90
C LYS A 478 -64.92 -44.39 1.28
N LYS A 479 -65.73 -43.73 0.46
CA LYS A 479 -66.78 -44.42 -0.30
C LYS A 479 -66.19 -45.43 -1.28
N ALA A 480 -65.14 -45.08 -2.02
CA ALA A 480 -64.45 -46.00 -2.91
C ALA A 480 -63.85 -47.20 -2.15
N VAL A 481 -63.17 -46.94 -1.02
CA VAL A 481 -62.60 -47.98 -0.13
C VAL A 481 -63.70 -48.92 0.36
N SER A 482 -64.82 -48.41 0.87
CA SER A 482 -65.93 -49.24 1.37
C SER A 482 -66.53 -50.16 0.31
N GLN A 483 -66.46 -49.77 -0.97
CA GLN A 483 -67.01 -50.50 -2.12
C GLN A 483 -66.02 -51.47 -2.78
N MET A 484 -64.78 -51.52 -2.29
CA MET A 484 -63.78 -52.46 -2.78
C MET A 484 -64.26 -53.90 -2.64
N LYS A 485 -64.10 -54.68 -3.71
CA LYS A 485 -64.44 -56.10 -3.75
C LYS A 485 -63.20 -56.95 -3.50
N TYR A 486 -63.29 -57.84 -2.53
CA TYR A 486 -62.31 -58.86 -2.21
C TYR A 486 -62.06 -59.81 -3.41
N MET A 487 -60.82 -60.26 -3.61
CA MET A 487 -60.41 -60.99 -4.84
C MET A 487 -60.23 -62.50 -4.64
N GLU A 488 -59.87 -62.98 -3.44
CA GLU A 488 -59.83 -64.40 -3.06
C GLU A 488 -58.87 -65.31 -3.86
N ARG A 489 -57.87 -64.74 -4.57
CA ARG A 489 -56.91 -65.51 -5.38
C ARG A 489 -55.52 -65.57 -4.75
N GLY A 490 -54.47 -65.80 -5.55
CA GLY A 490 -53.07 -65.85 -5.09
C GLY A 490 -52.57 -64.51 -4.57
N SER A 491 -51.31 -64.44 -4.14
CA SER A 491 -50.67 -63.22 -3.61
C SER A 491 -49.41 -62.90 -4.40
N MET A 492 -49.53 -62.03 -5.41
CA MET A 492 -48.42 -61.57 -6.26
C MET A 492 -47.92 -60.20 -5.78
N THR A 493 -47.27 -60.18 -4.61
CA THR A 493 -46.80 -58.97 -3.93
C THR A 493 -45.71 -58.27 -4.75
N GLY A 494 -44.79 -59.01 -5.38
CA GLY A 494 -43.76 -58.45 -6.26
C GLY A 494 -44.35 -57.69 -7.44
N LEU A 495 -45.36 -58.26 -8.10
CA LEU A 495 -46.11 -57.61 -9.17
C LEU A 495 -46.84 -56.34 -8.69
N ALA A 496 -47.38 -56.34 -7.47
CA ALA A 496 -48.01 -55.16 -6.88
C ALA A 496 -47.00 -54.03 -6.64
N LEU A 497 -45.82 -54.35 -6.10
CA LEU A 497 -44.73 -53.37 -5.91
C LEU A 497 -44.20 -52.83 -7.24
N LYS A 498 -44.09 -53.68 -8.26
CA LYS A 498 -43.78 -53.24 -9.63
C LYS A 498 -44.79 -52.22 -10.14
N HIS A 499 -46.08 -52.53 -10.04
CA HIS A 499 -47.16 -51.66 -10.50
C HIS A 499 -47.20 -50.34 -9.74
N MET A 500 -47.00 -50.39 -8.43
CA MET A 500 -46.86 -49.21 -7.58
C MET A 500 -45.75 -48.26 -8.07
N LEU A 501 -44.55 -48.80 -8.32
CA LEU A 501 -43.39 -48.02 -8.77
C LEU A 501 -43.58 -47.49 -10.20
N GLU A 502 -43.88 -48.38 -11.16
CA GLU A 502 -43.86 -48.05 -12.59
C GLU A 502 -45.13 -47.34 -13.08
N ARG A 503 -46.21 -47.34 -12.29
CA ARG A 503 -47.49 -46.73 -12.68
C ARG A 503 -48.06 -45.81 -11.62
N SER A 504 -48.31 -46.29 -10.40
CA SER A 504 -49.03 -45.50 -9.39
C SER A 504 -48.28 -44.22 -8.97
N PHE A 505 -46.95 -44.26 -8.87
CA PHE A 505 -46.11 -43.09 -8.57
C PHE A 505 -45.64 -42.29 -9.79
N THR A 506 -46.30 -42.45 -10.94
CA THR A 506 -45.99 -41.64 -12.13
C THR A 506 -46.72 -40.30 -12.10
N GLU A 507 -46.14 -39.29 -12.72
CA GLU A 507 -46.81 -37.99 -12.91
C GLU A 507 -48.10 -38.13 -13.72
N ALA A 508 -48.11 -39.08 -14.66
CA ALA A 508 -49.29 -39.43 -15.41
C ALA A 508 -50.45 -39.84 -14.49
N GLU A 509 -50.21 -40.58 -13.40
CA GLU A 509 -51.26 -40.99 -12.45
C GLU A 509 -51.46 -40.02 -11.28
N GLY A 510 -50.79 -38.86 -11.29
CA GLY A 510 -51.04 -37.76 -10.36
C GLY A 510 -49.96 -37.53 -9.30
N ALA A 511 -48.87 -38.31 -9.30
CA ALA A 511 -47.72 -38.02 -8.46
C ALA A 511 -47.09 -36.68 -8.86
N ARG A 512 -46.53 -35.97 -7.88
CA ARG A 512 -45.82 -34.71 -8.14
C ARG A 512 -44.42 -34.99 -8.70
N PRO A 513 -43.88 -34.05 -9.50
CA PRO A 513 -42.54 -34.19 -10.05
C PRO A 513 -41.49 -34.36 -8.94
N ILE A 514 -40.47 -35.19 -9.17
CA ILE A 514 -39.40 -35.43 -8.19
C ILE A 514 -38.71 -34.12 -7.78
N SER A 515 -38.59 -33.17 -8.71
CA SER A 515 -38.01 -31.85 -8.47
C SER A 515 -38.75 -31.00 -7.42
N ALA A 516 -40.01 -31.31 -7.15
CA ALA A 516 -40.81 -30.65 -6.11
C ALA A 516 -40.44 -31.09 -4.69
N GLY A 517 -39.64 -32.15 -4.54
CA GLY A 517 -39.19 -32.65 -3.23
C GLY A 517 -40.32 -33.18 -2.35
N VAL A 518 -41.44 -33.60 -2.95
CA VAL A 518 -42.57 -34.15 -2.20
C VAL A 518 -42.29 -35.61 -1.85
N PRO A 519 -42.46 -36.02 -0.57
CA PRO A 519 -42.27 -37.40 -0.16
C PRO A 519 -43.28 -38.32 -0.84
N ARG A 520 -42.77 -39.45 -1.33
CA ARG A 520 -43.57 -40.54 -1.91
C ARG A 520 -43.57 -41.68 -0.92
N VAL A 521 -44.76 -42.03 -0.42
CA VAL A 521 -44.91 -43.02 0.64
C VAL A 521 -45.89 -44.09 0.23
N SER A 522 -45.52 -45.35 0.47
CA SER A 522 -46.39 -46.50 0.28
C SER A 522 -46.66 -47.20 1.61
N VAL A 523 -47.89 -47.63 1.81
CA VAL A 523 -48.29 -48.51 2.92
C VAL A 523 -48.80 -49.81 2.32
N VAL A 524 -48.07 -50.89 2.57
CA VAL A 524 -48.29 -52.22 1.99
C VAL A 524 -48.90 -53.13 3.05
N PHE A 525 -50.12 -53.60 2.82
CA PHE A 525 -50.80 -54.57 3.68
C PHE A 525 -50.70 -55.96 3.08
N THR A 526 -50.13 -56.91 3.82
CA THR A 526 -49.94 -58.29 3.38
C THR A 526 -49.86 -59.25 4.56
N ASP A 527 -50.12 -60.53 4.33
CA ASP A 527 -49.81 -61.62 5.26
C ASP A 527 -48.41 -62.22 5.03
N GLY A 528 -47.58 -61.56 4.19
CA GLY A 528 -46.18 -61.94 3.95
C GLY A 528 -46.03 -63.34 3.35
N ARG A 529 -46.95 -63.74 2.45
CA ARG A 529 -46.90 -65.04 1.76
C ARG A 529 -46.90 -64.86 0.25
N ALA A 530 -45.99 -64.02 -0.25
CA ALA A 530 -45.87 -63.80 -1.68
C ALA A 530 -45.58 -65.11 -2.44
N GLN A 531 -46.11 -65.19 -3.65
CA GLN A 531 -45.93 -66.30 -4.58
C GLN A 531 -44.98 -65.94 -5.73
N ASP A 532 -44.37 -64.76 -5.66
CA ASP A 532 -43.44 -64.16 -6.61
C ASP A 532 -42.28 -63.45 -5.91
N GLU A 533 -41.31 -62.97 -6.69
CA GLU A 533 -40.11 -62.30 -6.17
C GLU A 533 -40.41 -60.87 -5.70
N VAL A 534 -40.28 -60.64 -4.39
CA VAL A 534 -40.59 -59.36 -3.72
C VAL A 534 -39.37 -58.44 -3.61
N SER A 535 -38.23 -59.01 -3.21
CA SER A 535 -36.99 -58.30 -2.87
C SER A 535 -36.50 -57.35 -3.97
N GLU A 536 -36.57 -57.76 -5.25
CA GLU A 536 -36.14 -56.93 -6.37
C GLU A 536 -36.95 -55.63 -6.48
N TRP A 537 -38.28 -55.74 -6.46
CA TRP A 537 -39.17 -54.60 -6.66
C TRP A 537 -39.24 -53.70 -5.44
N ALA A 538 -39.18 -54.28 -4.23
CA ALA A 538 -39.03 -53.52 -2.99
C ALA A 538 -37.75 -52.68 -3.02
N THR A 539 -36.61 -53.28 -3.39
CA THR A 539 -35.32 -52.57 -3.46
C THR A 539 -35.34 -51.44 -4.49
N ARG A 540 -35.88 -51.69 -5.70
CA ARG A 540 -36.01 -50.66 -6.74
C ARG A 540 -36.89 -49.50 -6.31
N ALA A 541 -38.00 -49.77 -5.62
CA ALA A 541 -38.89 -48.73 -5.11
C ALA A 541 -38.18 -47.87 -4.05
N LYS A 542 -37.47 -48.48 -3.09
CA LYS A 542 -36.67 -47.77 -2.08
C LYS A 542 -35.60 -46.88 -2.73
N GLN A 543 -34.87 -47.41 -3.71
CA GLN A 543 -33.83 -46.66 -4.45
C GLN A 543 -34.40 -45.47 -5.25
N ASN A 544 -35.69 -45.51 -5.63
CA ASN A 544 -36.39 -44.39 -6.27
C ASN A 544 -36.97 -43.38 -5.26
N GLY A 545 -36.58 -43.47 -3.98
CA GLY A 545 -37.01 -42.55 -2.93
C GLY A 545 -38.43 -42.78 -2.42
N ILE A 546 -39.01 -43.97 -2.66
CA ILE A 546 -40.30 -44.34 -2.08
C ILE A 546 -40.07 -44.95 -0.70
N ILE A 547 -40.69 -44.35 0.31
CA ILE A 547 -40.69 -44.88 1.68
C ILE A 547 -41.82 -45.90 1.78
N ILE A 548 -41.50 -47.14 2.17
CA ILE A 548 -42.45 -48.25 2.25
C ILE A 548 -42.62 -48.65 3.71
N TYR A 549 -43.87 -48.56 4.17
CA TYR A 549 -44.34 -49.13 5.43
C TYR A 549 -44.99 -50.49 5.15
N ALA A 550 -44.48 -51.55 5.77
CA ALA A 550 -45.04 -52.89 5.64
C ALA A 550 -45.92 -53.19 6.85
N VAL A 551 -47.19 -53.53 6.60
CA VAL A 551 -48.18 -53.83 7.63
C VAL A 551 -48.61 -55.29 7.50
N GLY A 552 -48.14 -56.11 8.43
CA GLY A 552 -48.50 -57.49 8.58
C GLY A 552 -49.93 -57.65 9.08
N ILE A 553 -50.71 -58.51 8.41
CA ILE A 553 -52.08 -58.84 8.82
C ILE A 553 -52.17 -60.33 9.16
N GLY A 554 -52.77 -60.67 10.30
CA GLY A 554 -52.94 -62.06 10.69
C GLY A 554 -51.61 -62.73 11.01
N LYS A 555 -51.44 -63.97 10.53
CA LYS A 555 -50.20 -64.76 10.70
C LYS A 555 -49.15 -64.38 9.65
N ALA A 556 -48.74 -63.11 9.67
CA ALA A 556 -47.82 -62.55 8.70
C ALA A 556 -46.39 -63.07 8.89
N ILE A 557 -45.63 -63.20 7.80
CA ILE A 557 -44.21 -63.60 7.84
C ILE A 557 -43.33 -62.36 7.96
N GLU A 558 -42.70 -62.18 9.12
CA GLU A 558 -41.88 -61.00 9.43
C GLU A 558 -40.71 -60.82 8.46
N GLU A 559 -40.04 -61.90 8.07
CA GLU A 559 -38.89 -61.88 7.15
C GLU A 559 -39.25 -61.21 5.80
N GLU A 560 -40.39 -61.58 5.22
CA GLU A 560 -40.87 -60.98 3.96
C GLU A 560 -41.30 -59.51 4.17
N LEU A 561 -41.94 -59.20 5.30
CA LEU A 561 -42.31 -57.81 5.63
C LEU A 561 -41.08 -56.91 5.78
N LEU A 562 -39.99 -57.42 6.37
CA LEU A 562 -38.71 -56.69 6.49
C LEU A 562 -38.06 -56.47 5.11
N GLU A 563 -38.20 -57.42 4.19
CA GLU A 563 -37.76 -57.23 2.80
C GLU A 563 -38.56 -56.12 2.09
N ILE A 564 -39.84 -55.97 2.40
CA ILE A 564 -40.70 -54.93 1.82
C ILE A 564 -40.41 -53.55 2.43
N ALA A 565 -40.35 -53.47 3.76
CA ALA A 565 -40.20 -52.21 4.49
C ALA A 565 -38.90 -51.48 4.15
N SER A 566 -38.94 -50.14 4.10
CA SER A 566 -37.72 -49.35 3.83
C SER A 566 -36.71 -49.43 4.99
N GLU A 567 -37.20 -49.53 6.22
CA GLU A 567 -36.38 -49.67 7.43
C GLU A 567 -37.03 -50.69 8.38
N PRO A 568 -36.27 -51.31 9.30
CA PRO A 568 -36.85 -52.18 10.32
C PRO A 568 -37.92 -51.49 11.17
N SER A 569 -37.79 -50.17 11.38
CA SER A 569 -38.79 -49.38 12.12
C SER A 569 -40.10 -49.17 11.33
N HIS A 570 -40.13 -49.48 10.03
CA HIS A 570 -41.29 -49.30 9.15
C HIS A 570 -42.15 -50.56 9.02
N LEU A 571 -41.88 -51.59 9.82
CA LEU A 571 -42.68 -52.79 9.94
C LEU A 571 -43.68 -52.64 11.08
N PHE A 572 -44.94 -52.95 10.81
CA PHE A 572 -46.04 -52.90 11.77
C PHE A 572 -46.96 -54.12 11.61
N TYR A 573 -47.81 -54.35 12.60
CA TYR A 573 -48.85 -55.39 12.55
C TYR A 573 -50.22 -54.76 12.82
N ALA A 574 -51.22 -55.01 11.96
CA ALA A 574 -52.54 -54.37 12.14
C ALA A 574 -53.41 -55.01 13.22
N GLU A 575 -52.97 -56.13 13.82
CA GLU A 575 -53.64 -56.68 15.01
C GLU A 575 -53.49 -55.74 16.22
N ASP A 576 -52.51 -54.83 16.18
CA ASP A 576 -52.28 -53.81 17.19
C ASP A 576 -52.98 -52.51 16.78
N PHE A 577 -54.00 -52.08 17.53
CA PHE A 577 -54.66 -50.78 17.33
C PHE A 577 -53.67 -49.59 17.34
N THR A 578 -52.49 -49.76 17.96
CA THR A 578 -51.41 -48.76 18.01
C THR A 578 -50.72 -48.55 16.67
N ALA A 579 -50.68 -49.55 15.78
CA ALA A 579 -50.00 -49.45 14.49
C ALA A 579 -50.57 -48.32 13.61
N MET A 580 -51.89 -48.08 13.70
CA MET A 580 -52.55 -46.98 12.99
C MET A 580 -52.08 -45.61 13.48
N GLU A 581 -52.00 -45.44 14.81
CA GLU A 581 -51.56 -44.18 15.43
C GLU A 581 -50.08 -43.93 15.09
N GLU A 582 -49.23 -44.95 15.18
CA GLU A 582 -47.82 -44.86 14.86
C GLU A 582 -47.56 -44.53 13.39
N ILE A 583 -48.25 -45.19 12.45
CA ILE A 583 -48.13 -44.88 11.02
C ILE A 583 -48.63 -43.46 10.74
N SER A 584 -49.75 -43.04 11.35
CA SER A 584 -50.27 -41.69 11.19
C SER A 584 -49.28 -40.62 11.69
N GLU A 585 -48.63 -40.87 12.84
CA GLU A 585 -47.57 -39.99 13.34
C GLU A 585 -46.32 -39.98 12.45
N LYS A 586 -45.88 -41.13 11.94
CA LYS A 586 -44.74 -41.17 11.01
C LYS A 586 -45.03 -40.45 9.70
N LEU A 587 -46.25 -40.58 9.16
CA LEU A 587 -46.70 -39.81 8.00
C LEU A 587 -46.68 -38.30 8.29
N ARG A 588 -47.11 -37.87 9.49
CA ARG A 588 -47.03 -36.47 9.90
C ARG A 588 -45.60 -35.96 9.98
N VAL A 589 -44.66 -36.75 10.51
CA VAL A 589 -43.23 -36.40 10.56
C VAL A 589 -42.68 -36.20 9.14
N GLN A 590 -42.96 -37.14 8.22
CA GLN A 590 -42.54 -37.01 6.81
C GLN A 590 -43.11 -35.75 6.16
N ILE A 591 -44.37 -35.41 6.45
CA ILE A 591 -44.95 -34.16 5.98
C ILE A 591 -44.25 -32.95 6.62
N CYS A 592 -43.94 -32.98 7.92
CA CYS A 592 -43.21 -31.89 8.59
C CYS A 592 -41.85 -31.63 7.93
N GLU A 593 -41.06 -32.68 7.70
CA GLU A 593 -39.72 -32.59 7.10
C GLU A 593 -39.79 -31.97 5.70
N ALA A 594 -40.69 -32.47 4.85
CA ALA A 594 -40.90 -31.93 3.50
C ALA A 594 -41.33 -30.45 3.50
N LEU A 595 -42.10 -30.04 4.50
CA LEU A 595 -42.52 -28.63 4.66
C LEU A 595 -41.39 -27.72 5.15
N GLN A 596 -40.39 -28.25 5.88
CA GLN A 596 -39.23 -27.48 6.32
C GLN A 596 -38.22 -27.28 5.18
N ASP A 597 -38.01 -28.31 4.35
CA ASP A 597 -37.10 -28.25 3.19
C ASP A 597 -37.61 -27.32 2.09
N SER A 598 -38.93 -27.30 1.86
CA SER A 598 -39.55 -26.37 0.91
C SER A 598 -39.49 -24.90 1.34
N ALA A 599 -39.39 -24.61 2.64
CA ALA A 599 -39.21 -23.25 3.16
C ALA A 599 -37.77 -22.72 2.98
N HIS A 600 -36.80 -23.59 2.75
CA HIS A 600 -35.39 -23.23 2.53
C HIS A 600 -35.00 -23.04 1.06
N ARG A 601 -35.90 -23.30 0.11
CA ARG A 601 -35.68 -23.03 -1.31
C ARG A 601 -36.15 -21.60 -1.65
N PRO A 602 -35.28 -20.69 -2.11
CA PRO A 602 -35.74 -19.40 -2.60
C PRO A 602 -36.62 -19.62 -3.84
N GLU A 603 -37.87 -19.14 -3.80
CA GLU A 603 -38.71 -19.07 -5.00
C GLU A 603 -38.08 -18.07 -6.01
N PRO A 604 -38.04 -18.39 -7.30
CA PRO A 604 -37.65 -17.41 -8.31
C PRO A 604 -38.77 -16.34 -8.46
N PRO A 605 -38.43 -15.04 -8.47
CA PRO A 605 -39.44 -13.99 -8.56
C PRO A 605 -40.17 -14.01 -9.91
N SER A 606 -41.50 -13.86 -9.83
CA SER A 606 -42.43 -13.86 -10.97
C SER A 606 -42.18 -12.69 -11.94
N GLY A 607 -42.41 -12.96 -13.23
CA GLY A 607 -41.88 -12.19 -14.35
C GLY A 607 -42.48 -10.79 -14.61
N THR A 608 -41.69 -9.99 -15.32
CA THR A 608 -42.18 -8.99 -16.30
C THR A 608 -41.36 -9.16 -17.59
N LEU A 609 -42.06 -9.19 -18.73
CA LEU A 609 -41.54 -9.50 -20.06
C LEU A 609 -40.60 -8.41 -20.61
N HIS A 610 -39.42 -8.82 -21.10
CA HIS A 610 -38.82 -8.30 -22.34
C HIS A 610 -38.08 -9.41 -23.11
N LYS A 611 -38.20 -9.37 -24.45
CA LYS A 611 -37.78 -10.37 -25.44
C LYS A 611 -36.28 -10.22 -25.84
N PRO A 612 -35.69 -11.20 -26.55
CA PRO A 612 -34.35 -11.71 -26.28
C PRO A 612 -33.27 -11.26 -27.28
N ASP A 613 -32.01 -11.39 -26.86
CA ASP A 613 -30.82 -11.56 -27.70
C ASP A 613 -29.69 -12.22 -26.84
N PRO A 614 -28.66 -12.87 -27.43
CA PRO A 614 -28.34 -14.29 -27.19
C PRO A 614 -27.39 -14.61 -26.02
N GLU A 615 -27.48 -15.87 -25.57
CA GLU A 615 -26.64 -16.55 -24.57
C GLU A 615 -25.12 -16.45 -24.80
N PRO A 616 -24.34 -16.34 -23.72
CA PRO A 616 -23.04 -16.97 -23.56
C PRO A 616 -23.11 -18.23 -22.66
N PRO A 617 -22.19 -19.20 -22.85
CA PRO A 617 -22.28 -20.53 -22.25
C PRO A 617 -22.03 -20.53 -20.74
N GLY A 618 -22.69 -21.47 -20.05
CA GLY A 618 -22.68 -21.61 -18.58
C GLY A 618 -21.34 -22.07 -17.98
N PRO A 619 -21.20 -22.03 -16.64
CA PRO A 619 -20.00 -22.47 -15.96
C PRO A 619 -19.91 -24.00 -15.93
N GLU A 620 -18.84 -24.51 -16.53
CA GLU A 620 -18.43 -25.91 -16.47
C GLU A 620 -17.98 -26.31 -15.06
N SER A 621 -18.22 -27.57 -14.73
CA SER A 621 -17.70 -28.27 -13.56
C SER A 621 -16.17 -28.33 -13.61
N ASP A 622 -15.49 -27.74 -12.63
CA ASP A 622 -14.03 -27.81 -12.48
C ASP A 622 -13.57 -29.26 -12.22
N THR A 623 -13.28 -30.02 -13.28
CA THR A 623 -12.48 -31.24 -13.20
C THR A 623 -11.00 -30.86 -13.25
N VAL A 624 -10.28 -31.04 -12.14
CA VAL A 624 -8.82 -30.85 -12.07
C VAL A 624 -8.13 -31.98 -12.85
N ALA A 625 -7.39 -31.63 -13.90
CA ALA A 625 -6.58 -32.58 -14.65
C ALA A 625 -5.29 -32.90 -13.89
N ILE A 626 -4.86 -34.17 -13.93
CA ILE A 626 -3.67 -34.72 -13.24
C ILE A 626 -2.36 -33.97 -13.56
N ILE A 627 -2.35 -33.19 -14.62
CA ILE A 627 -1.19 -32.41 -15.08
C ILE A 627 -0.87 -31.23 -14.13
N ASP A 628 -1.87 -30.71 -13.38
CA ASP A 628 -1.70 -29.59 -12.44
C ASP A 628 -1.03 -30.01 -11.11
N VAL A 629 -0.90 -31.31 -10.85
CA VAL A 629 -0.26 -31.86 -9.63
C VAL A 629 1.27 -31.83 -9.72
N LEU A 630 1.83 -31.75 -10.94
CA LEU A 630 3.28 -31.86 -11.18
C LEU A 630 4.05 -30.54 -11.05
N ALA A 631 3.38 -29.41 -10.82
CA ALA A 631 4.02 -28.10 -10.67
C ALA A 631 4.50 -27.78 -9.23
N CYS A 632 4.27 -28.68 -8.27
CA CYS A 632 4.66 -28.48 -6.86
C CYS A 632 6.04 -29.10 -6.55
N PRO A 633 7.08 -28.28 -6.28
CA PRO A 633 8.45 -28.79 -6.10
C PRO A 633 8.65 -29.68 -4.87
N ASN A 634 7.72 -29.68 -3.90
CA ASN A 634 7.82 -30.48 -2.68
C ASN A 634 7.09 -31.84 -2.72
N PHE A 635 6.31 -32.14 -3.77
CA PHE A 635 5.60 -33.43 -3.86
C PHE A 635 6.48 -34.55 -4.46
N ALA A 636 7.43 -34.19 -5.31
CA ALA A 636 8.31 -35.15 -6.02
C ALA A 636 9.35 -35.86 -5.14
N VAL A 637 9.57 -35.41 -3.90
CA VAL A 637 10.59 -36.00 -3.01
C VAL A 637 10.06 -37.22 -2.25
N HIS A 638 8.75 -37.33 -2.03
CA HIS A 638 8.17 -38.38 -1.17
C HIS A 638 7.59 -39.60 -1.91
N HIS A 639 7.44 -39.55 -3.24
CA HIS A 639 6.83 -40.63 -4.03
C HIS A 639 7.59 -40.96 -5.33
N LYS A 640 8.93 -40.99 -5.26
CA LYS A 640 9.83 -41.22 -6.40
C LYS A 640 9.63 -42.58 -7.12
N TYR A 641 8.94 -43.53 -6.51
CA TYR A 641 8.72 -44.89 -7.02
C TYR A 641 7.42 -45.09 -7.82
N LEU A 642 6.58 -44.06 -7.94
CA LEU A 642 5.27 -44.17 -8.61
C LEU A 642 5.27 -43.72 -10.08
N PHE A 643 6.38 -43.19 -10.61
CA PHE A 643 6.43 -42.57 -11.94
C PHE A 643 7.72 -42.90 -12.73
N GLU A 644 8.24 -44.12 -12.60
CA GLU A 644 9.18 -44.67 -13.59
C GLU A 644 8.39 -45.26 -14.76
N ASP A 645 7.90 -44.38 -15.63
CA ASP A 645 7.69 -44.60 -17.05
C ASP A 645 7.14 -43.30 -17.62
N ILE A 646 7.56 -42.92 -18.83
CA ILE A 646 7.29 -41.63 -19.50
C ILE A 646 8.34 -40.54 -19.19
N LEU A 647 9.60 -40.86 -19.48
CA LEU A 647 10.59 -39.86 -19.94
C LEU A 647 10.81 -40.09 -21.43
N THR A 648 10.14 -39.33 -22.30
CA THR A 648 10.65 -39.06 -23.66
C THR A 648 10.11 -37.72 -24.20
N TYR A 649 11.05 -36.86 -24.59
CA TYR A 649 10.90 -35.62 -25.37
C TYR A 649 10.07 -34.46 -24.80
N SER A 650 10.73 -33.46 -24.22
CA SER A 650 11.07 -32.21 -24.95
C SER A 650 11.51 -31.12 -23.97
N THR A 651 12.60 -30.44 -24.35
CA THR A 651 13.26 -29.31 -23.66
C THR A 651 12.52 -27.99 -23.91
N ILE A 652 12.08 -27.25 -22.88
CA ILE A 652 11.97 -25.77 -22.95
C ILE A 652 12.39 -25.11 -21.62
N THR A 653 13.19 -24.06 -21.80
CA THR A 653 13.92 -23.19 -20.87
C THR A 653 13.08 -22.41 -19.86
N ALA A 654 13.58 -22.34 -18.62
CA ALA A 654 13.08 -21.50 -17.53
C ALA A 654 13.33 -20.00 -17.78
N LYS A 655 12.28 -19.18 -17.60
CA LYS A 655 12.42 -17.74 -17.37
C LYS A 655 11.48 -17.34 -16.22
N ALA A 656 12.05 -16.68 -15.23
CA ALA A 656 11.44 -16.33 -13.96
C ALA A 656 10.28 -15.33 -14.11
N ALA A 657 9.13 -15.63 -13.49
CA ALA A 657 8.13 -14.65 -13.08
C ALA A 657 7.71 -15.00 -11.65
N LYS A 658 8.01 -14.08 -10.72
CA LYS A 658 7.72 -14.16 -9.29
C LYS A 658 6.29 -13.65 -9.02
N ASP A 659 5.70 -14.20 -7.96
CA ASP A 659 4.50 -13.72 -7.24
C ASP A 659 3.14 -13.85 -7.94
N LYS A 660 2.59 -15.09 -7.96
CA LYS A 660 1.13 -15.28 -7.83
C LYS A 660 0.59 -16.67 -7.42
N ASP A 661 1.43 -17.62 -6.98
CA ASP A 661 0.95 -18.99 -6.68
C ASP A 661 1.44 -19.53 -5.32
N GLN A 662 1.50 -18.70 -4.28
CA GLN A 662 1.84 -19.17 -2.93
C GLN A 662 0.61 -19.51 -2.06
N CYS A 663 -0.59 -19.08 -2.47
CA CYS A 663 -1.83 -19.28 -1.70
C CYS A 663 -2.60 -20.57 -2.04
N LYS A 664 -2.22 -21.30 -3.11
CA LYS A 664 -2.88 -22.57 -3.49
C LYS A 664 -2.26 -23.82 -2.83
N CYS A 665 -1.03 -23.74 -2.34
CA CYS A 665 -0.35 -24.87 -1.69
C CYS A 665 -0.66 -25.02 -0.20
N GLU A 666 -0.96 -23.93 0.51
CA GLU A 666 -1.30 -23.98 1.95
C GLU A 666 -2.63 -24.68 2.22
N ASN A 667 -3.59 -24.56 1.29
CA ASN A 667 -4.91 -25.19 1.39
C ASN A 667 -4.87 -26.72 1.22
N LEU A 668 -3.90 -27.27 0.47
CA LEU A 668 -3.82 -28.71 0.24
C LEU A 668 -3.26 -29.45 1.48
N VAL A 669 -2.28 -28.85 2.16
CA VAL A 669 -1.69 -29.39 3.39
C VAL A 669 -2.67 -29.30 4.56
N THR A 670 -3.47 -28.24 4.64
CA THR A 670 -4.56 -28.14 5.64
C THR A 670 -5.66 -29.17 5.37
N PHE A 671 -6.03 -29.42 4.12
CA PHE A 671 -7.00 -30.45 3.77
C PHE A 671 -6.50 -31.86 4.09
N GLN A 672 -5.23 -32.17 3.80
CA GLN A 672 -4.62 -33.47 4.12
C GLN A 672 -4.50 -33.69 5.63
N ASN A 673 -4.12 -32.65 6.38
CA ASN A 673 -4.06 -32.72 7.84
C ASN A 673 -5.46 -32.87 8.46
N TYR A 674 -6.49 -32.22 7.89
CA TYR A 674 -7.87 -32.37 8.34
C TYR A 674 -8.40 -33.78 8.07
N ALA A 675 -8.19 -34.31 6.86
CA ALA A 675 -8.58 -35.68 6.50
C ALA A 675 -7.86 -36.74 7.34
N THR A 676 -6.56 -36.57 7.61
CA THR A 676 -5.78 -37.50 8.45
C THR A 676 -6.23 -37.45 9.92
N THR A 677 -6.67 -36.28 10.39
CA THR A 677 -7.18 -36.09 11.76
C THR A 677 -8.55 -36.75 11.92
N GLU A 678 -9.43 -36.66 10.92
CA GLU A 678 -10.74 -37.32 10.97
C GLU A 678 -10.65 -38.83 10.79
N VAL A 679 -9.73 -39.33 9.95
CA VAL A 679 -9.46 -40.78 9.89
C VAL A 679 -8.91 -41.28 11.23
N LYS A 680 -8.02 -40.56 11.91
CA LYS A 680 -7.55 -40.93 13.27
C LYS A 680 -8.67 -40.96 14.30
N LYS A 681 -9.61 -40.00 14.26
CA LYS A 681 -10.80 -39.99 15.14
C LYS A 681 -11.74 -41.16 14.88
N LEU A 682 -11.95 -41.53 13.61
CA LEU A 682 -12.77 -42.68 13.22
C LEU A 682 -12.11 -44.01 13.64
N THR A 683 -10.79 -44.11 13.53
CA THR A 683 -10.05 -45.32 13.92
C THR A 683 -9.97 -45.49 15.45
N GLN A 684 -9.88 -44.39 16.23
CA GLN A 684 -9.94 -44.44 17.69
C GLN A 684 -11.33 -44.81 18.24
N ARG A 685 -12.40 -44.46 17.53
CA ARG A 685 -13.77 -44.88 17.89
C ARG A 685 -14.01 -46.38 17.68
N TYR A 686 -13.33 -46.98 16.70
CA TYR A 686 -13.48 -48.42 16.39
C TYR A 686 -12.66 -49.33 17.30
N ILE A 687 -11.58 -48.85 17.94
CA ILE A 687 -10.69 -49.65 18.81
C ILE A 687 -11.17 -49.69 20.27
N LEU A 688 -12.16 -48.88 20.65
CA LEU A 688 -12.73 -48.85 22.02
C LEU A 688 -14.07 -49.60 22.13
N SER A 689 -14.49 -50.28 21.07
CA SER A 689 -15.77 -51.01 20.99
C SER A 689 -15.63 -52.50 20.65
N ASP A 690 -14.42 -53.06 20.76
CA ASP A 690 -14.16 -54.51 20.78
C ASP A 690 -13.65 -54.95 22.17
#